data_AF-A0AAE3ZYJ1-F1
#
_entry.id   AF-A0AAE3ZYJ1-F1
#
_cell.length_a   1.000
_cell.length_b   1.000
_cell.length_c   1.000
_cell.angle_alpha   90.00
_cell.angle_beta   90.00
_cell.angle_gamma   90.00
#
_symmetry.space_group_name_H-M   'P 1'
#
loop_
_entity.id
_entity.type
_entity.pdbx_description
1 polymer ?
#
loop_
_entity_poly.entity_id
_entity_poly.type
_entity_poly.pdbx_seq_one_letter_code
_entity_poly.pdbx_strand_id
1 'polypeptide(L)'
;MRPHATRNSPSRIATLLVALIATLLACASAAQAARTVVTLGFDGGLASQYAQRSVVSDHRVHATYFVNTNKLGTSGRMTWTQLRALVDAGNEAGGHTLDYRSLPPLSRSDQIRQVCDDRTALTTAGYTAISFAYPGGSTNSAVQRVVSDCGYETARTYGGLDFPPDCCEYSESLPPRNAFAVRAIQPRLDTDLSDITDVIDRAQDGSGGWIDIVLHDICTNDCSSYDDDAISAATLDGLLDWIETQPDVSVKSTAEALGRGPPPDTTAPTVSLTAPADRATVSGTVSLTASASDDTGVTRVDFLVGGNVVGSDTSSPYELSWDSTRAGSSATITAKAYDGAGNNATATAHTVTVTHSVPVTTYVTFGFDDGLASQYAQRSVLSDHGVHATYFLNSNRIGTSGYMSWSDVRALSDAGHEIGGHTLDHRALTSLSEPDMRTQVCDDRTAINGHGYSITAFAYPNGLTNATAKGVVRGCGYTTARTTGGLDYGDPCCVFAETMGPRDPFGLRALEPRASTTAATFEDAIDRARTTRGGWVNFVMHDLCTGSCTGFDSYAVNVTTLDAVLDWIDTQPDIAVKNTAEVLALGDRTLPYLELTAPADRATVSPGPVTISADAIDNVSVAYVEFLVNDVVVGRDSSDPYSVTWDASTSTSPATIVARAYDRAGNVARSVSRTVTIR
;
A
#
# COMPACT_ATOMS: atom_id res chain seq x y z
N MET A 1 74.21 -3.26 -51.49
CA MET A 1 73.79 -2.47 -52.67
C MET A 1 72.63 -1.59 -52.26
N ARG A 2 72.73 -0.26 -52.44
CA ARG A 2 71.55 0.64 -52.49
C ARG A 2 70.73 0.30 -53.76
N PRO A 3 69.47 0.76 -53.98
CA PRO A 3 68.74 1.81 -53.26
C PRO A 3 67.20 1.65 -53.11
N HIS A 4 66.59 2.69 -52.54
CA HIS A 4 65.28 3.31 -52.83
C HIS A 4 63.97 2.59 -52.42
N ALA A 5 63.16 3.13 -51.49
CA ALA A 5 62.46 4.44 -51.47
C ALA A 5 61.38 4.53 -52.56
N THR A 6 60.18 5.06 -52.39
CA THR A 6 59.44 5.79 -51.34
C THR A 6 58.07 6.10 -51.97
N ARG A 7 57.18 6.73 -51.19
CA ARG A 7 56.13 7.72 -51.57
C ARG A 7 54.70 7.17 -51.52
N ASN A 8 53.71 7.87 -50.95
CA ASN A 8 53.56 9.17 -50.28
C ASN A 8 52.17 9.08 -49.60
N SER A 9 51.99 9.36 -48.29
CA SER A 9 51.66 10.67 -47.68
C SER A 9 50.36 11.32 -48.22
N PRO A 10 49.51 12.02 -47.42
CA PRO A 10 49.93 12.97 -46.37
C PRO A 10 49.02 13.23 -45.13
N SER A 11 49.65 13.57 -44.00
CA SER A 11 49.42 14.75 -43.12
C SER A 11 48.07 14.94 -42.39
N ARG A 12 47.95 15.45 -41.14
CA ARG A 12 48.63 16.56 -40.44
C ARG A 12 48.28 16.53 -38.93
N ILE A 13 49.27 16.86 -38.09
CA ILE A 13 49.22 17.74 -36.90
C ILE A 13 48.37 17.32 -35.68
N ALA A 14 49.06 17.01 -34.58
CA ALA A 14 48.78 17.61 -33.26
C ALA A 14 49.96 17.40 -32.30
N THR A 15 50.77 18.46 -32.16
CA THR A 15 51.73 18.67 -31.08
C THR A 15 50.97 19.21 -29.88
N LEU A 16 50.89 18.50 -28.76
CA LEU A 16 50.77 19.02 -27.38
C LEU A 16 50.61 17.82 -26.41
N LEU A 17 51.09 17.96 -25.16
CA LEU A 17 51.04 17.00 -24.03
C LEU A 17 52.10 15.87 -24.01
N VAL A 18 53.37 16.25 -23.81
CA VAL A 18 54.39 15.38 -23.17
C VAL A 18 54.91 16.05 -21.88
N ALA A 19 54.01 16.68 -21.12
CA ALA A 19 54.34 17.33 -19.86
C ALA A 19 53.24 17.13 -18.79
N LEU A 20 52.64 15.95 -18.75
CA LEU A 20 51.67 15.59 -17.69
C LEU A 20 51.67 14.07 -17.39
N ILE A 21 52.86 13.44 -17.34
CA ILE A 21 53.03 12.01 -16.99
C ILE A 21 53.96 11.83 -15.78
N ALA A 22 54.20 12.89 -14.99
CA ALA A 22 55.08 12.82 -13.80
C ALA A 22 54.57 13.58 -12.56
N THR A 23 53.28 13.89 -12.46
CA THR A 23 52.66 14.53 -11.27
C THR A 23 51.20 14.12 -11.06
N LEU A 24 50.90 12.81 -11.10
CA LEU A 24 49.58 12.27 -10.68
C LEU A 24 49.70 10.94 -9.89
N LEU A 25 50.85 10.71 -9.24
CA LEU A 25 51.02 9.71 -8.18
C LEU A 25 51.49 10.40 -6.88
N ALA A 26 50.77 11.44 -6.47
CA ALA A 26 50.74 11.98 -5.12
C ALA A 26 49.51 12.89 -5.01
N CYS A 27 48.75 12.77 -3.92
CA CYS A 27 47.48 13.43 -3.61
C CYS A 27 46.23 12.88 -4.31
N ALA A 28 45.61 11.88 -3.69
CA ALA A 28 44.28 11.98 -3.09
C ALA A 28 43.81 10.59 -2.60
N SER A 29 44.50 10.01 -1.61
CA SER A 29 43.73 9.43 -0.52
C SER A 29 43.03 10.62 0.12
N ALA A 30 41.76 10.86 -0.20
CA ALA A 30 40.93 11.70 0.65
C ALA A 30 41.02 11.03 2.04
N ALA A 31 41.82 11.61 2.93
CA ALA A 31 41.69 11.31 4.34
C ALA A 31 40.20 11.56 4.64
N GLN A 32 39.48 10.51 5.05
CA GLN A 32 38.16 10.69 5.62
C GLN A 32 38.35 11.78 6.69
N ALA A 33 37.71 12.94 6.52
CA ALA A 33 37.76 13.99 7.52
C ALA A 33 37.39 13.37 8.87
N ALA A 34 38.18 13.68 9.88
CA ALA A 34 38.00 13.04 11.17
C ALA A 34 36.67 13.51 11.77
N ARG A 35 35.76 12.58 12.06
CA ARG A 35 34.43 12.91 12.56
C ARG A 35 34.51 13.45 13.98
N THR A 36 33.80 14.56 14.23
CA THR A 36 33.64 15.13 15.55
C THR A 36 32.22 14.89 16.05
N VAL A 37 32.09 14.24 17.20
CA VAL A 37 30.81 14.07 17.89
C VAL A 37 30.72 15.13 18.97
N VAL A 38 29.66 15.91 18.97
CA VAL A 38 29.33 16.87 20.04
C VAL A 38 28.21 16.29 20.88
N THR A 39 28.34 16.30 22.21
CA THR A 39 27.23 15.99 23.12
C THR A 39 26.84 17.21 23.91
N LEU A 40 25.52 17.39 24.10
CA LEU A 40 24.97 18.45 24.93
C LEU A 40 24.53 17.85 26.27
N GLY A 41 25.23 18.17 27.35
CA GLY A 41 24.97 17.67 28.69
C GLY A 41 24.36 18.74 29.59
N PHE A 42 23.06 18.64 29.87
CA PHE A 42 22.34 19.57 30.75
C PHE A 42 22.38 19.11 32.21
N ASP A 43 23.05 19.85 33.08
CA ASP A 43 23.24 19.50 34.50
C ASP A 43 22.15 20.06 35.42
N GLY A 44 21.64 19.21 36.31
CA GLY A 44 20.78 19.58 37.42
C GLY A 44 19.27 19.38 37.18
N GLY A 45 18.80 19.21 35.95
CA GLY A 45 17.35 19.13 35.70
C GLY A 45 16.65 20.44 36.09
N LEU A 46 17.19 21.57 35.64
CA LEU A 46 16.67 22.91 35.92
C LEU A 46 15.43 23.20 35.06
N ALA A 47 14.50 24.01 35.58
CA ALA A 47 13.27 24.35 34.85
C ALA A 47 13.54 25.17 33.57
N SER A 48 14.62 25.96 33.55
CA SER A 48 15.12 26.72 32.39
C SER A 48 15.42 25.82 31.20
N GLN A 49 16.05 24.67 31.42
CA GLN A 49 16.39 23.69 30.39
C GLN A 49 15.14 23.18 29.66
N TYR A 50 14.09 22.80 30.40
CA TYR A 50 12.82 22.38 29.80
C TYR A 50 12.09 23.52 29.10
N ALA A 51 12.17 24.74 29.67
CA ALA A 51 11.55 25.92 29.08
C ALA A 51 12.12 26.22 27.68
N GLN A 52 13.39 25.89 27.43
CA GLN A 52 14.08 26.10 26.15
C GLN A 52 14.27 24.82 25.32
N ARG A 53 13.52 23.75 25.62
CA ARG A 53 13.61 22.47 24.91
C ARG A 53 13.44 22.56 23.38
N SER A 54 12.72 23.57 22.89
CA SER A 54 12.52 23.77 21.44
C SER A 54 13.84 24.02 20.71
N VAL A 55 14.81 24.69 21.35
CA VAL A 55 16.14 24.92 20.78
C VAL A 55 16.84 23.61 20.43
N VAL A 56 16.58 22.51 21.16
CA VAL A 56 17.15 21.20 20.82
C VAL A 56 16.28 20.48 19.78
N SER A 57 14.95 20.48 19.97
CA SER A 57 14.03 19.72 19.10
C SER A 57 13.92 20.28 17.69
N ASP A 58 14.00 21.60 17.52
CA ASP A 58 13.85 22.26 16.22
C ASP A 58 15.00 21.89 15.26
N HIS A 59 16.18 21.62 15.82
CA HIS A 59 17.37 21.11 15.12
C HIS A 59 17.40 19.58 14.95
N ARG A 60 16.40 18.86 15.48
CA ARG A 60 16.30 17.38 15.38
C ARG A 60 17.54 16.64 15.89
N VAL A 61 18.14 17.14 16.96
CA VAL A 61 19.28 16.52 17.64
C VAL A 61 18.87 16.06 19.04
N HIS A 62 19.65 15.16 19.63
CA HIS A 62 19.39 14.65 20.98
C HIS A 62 20.46 15.15 21.97
N ALA A 63 20.06 15.34 23.22
CA ALA A 63 20.89 15.77 24.33
C ALA A 63 20.79 14.79 25.52
N THR A 64 21.64 14.98 26.54
CA THR A 64 21.59 14.24 27.81
C THR A 64 21.25 15.18 28.96
N TYR A 65 20.16 14.90 29.68
CA TYR A 65 19.75 15.63 30.87
C TYR A 65 20.16 14.87 32.13
N PHE A 66 21.18 15.38 32.82
CA PHE A 66 21.69 14.83 34.07
C PHE A 66 20.92 15.42 35.25
N VAL A 67 20.08 14.60 35.91
CA VAL A 67 19.11 15.11 36.89
C VAL A 67 19.43 14.68 38.31
N ASN A 68 19.09 15.54 39.27
CA ASN A 68 19.08 15.19 40.69
C ASN A 68 17.68 14.71 41.08
N THR A 69 17.50 13.39 41.22
CA THR A 69 16.14 12.82 41.31
C THR A 69 15.33 13.26 42.55
N ASN A 70 15.95 13.62 43.69
CA ASN A 70 15.23 14.21 44.83
C ASN A 70 14.84 15.68 44.63
N LYS A 71 15.42 16.35 43.63
CA LYS A 71 15.17 17.76 43.33
C LYS A 71 14.09 17.95 42.27
N LEU A 72 13.78 16.93 41.47
CA LEU A 72 12.75 17.03 40.43
C LEU A 72 11.38 17.39 41.04
N GLY A 73 10.71 18.37 40.43
CA GLY A 73 9.43 18.91 40.88
C GLY A 73 9.52 19.91 42.04
N THR A 74 10.72 20.22 42.54
CA THR A 74 10.92 21.31 43.51
C THR A 74 11.09 22.66 42.80
N SER A 75 11.04 23.76 43.55
CA SER A 75 11.17 25.12 42.98
C SER A 75 12.45 25.28 42.15
N GLY A 76 12.32 25.77 40.92
CA GLY A 76 13.44 25.96 39.99
C GLY A 76 13.91 24.69 39.25
N ARG A 77 13.30 23.53 39.53
CA ARG A 77 13.66 22.24 38.90
C ARG A 77 12.51 21.75 38.02
N MET A 78 12.84 21.06 36.93
CA MET A 78 11.82 20.44 36.09
C MET A 78 11.09 19.31 36.84
N THR A 79 9.86 19.03 36.45
CA THR A 79 9.07 17.91 36.98
C THR A 79 9.46 16.59 36.32
N TRP A 80 9.08 15.47 36.93
CA TRP A 80 9.20 14.14 36.30
C TRP A 80 8.47 14.04 34.96
N THR A 81 7.29 14.67 34.84
CA THR A 81 6.53 14.72 33.58
C THR A 81 7.27 15.49 32.49
N GLN A 82 7.95 16.58 32.86
CA GLN A 82 8.77 17.35 31.93
C GLN A 82 10.01 16.58 31.48
N LEU A 83 10.69 15.89 32.40
CA LEU A 83 11.79 14.99 32.04
C LEU A 83 11.32 13.86 31.11
N ARG A 84 10.14 13.29 31.36
CA ARG A 84 9.52 12.28 30.51
C ARG A 84 9.34 12.79 29.08
N ALA A 85 8.75 13.97 28.92
CA ALA A 85 8.57 14.59 27.61
C ALA A 85 9.89 14.86 26.86
N LEU A 86 10.98 15.17 27.55
CA LEU A 86 12.30 15.29 26.92
C LEU A 86 12.79 13.94 26.40
N VAL A 87 12.64 12.89 27.21
CA VAL A 87 13.08 11.54 26.83
C VAL A 87 12.24 10.95 25.70
N ASP A 88 10.94 11.19 25.71
CA ASP A 88 10.03 10.74 24.65
C ASP A 88 10.40 11.42 23.31
N ALA A 89 10.88 12.67 23.37
CA ALA A 89 11.50 13.37 22.23
C ALA A 89 12.92 12.89 21.87
N GLY A 90 13.34 11.69 22.29
CA GLY A 90 14.61 11.05 21.94
C GLY A 90 15.82 11.40 22.81
N ASN A 91 15.67 12.28 23.81
CA ASN A 91 16.80 12.68 24.68
C ASN A 91 17.12 11.63 25.75
N GLU A 92 18.34 11.65 26.28
CA GLU A 92 18.77 10.75 27.35
C GLU A 92 18.53 11.37 28.74
N ALA A 93 18.13 10.55 29.71
CA ALA A 93 18.15 10.91 31.14
C ALA A 93 19.36 10.25 31.85
N GLY A 94 20.27 11.08 32.37
CA GLY A 94 21.45 10.67 33.13
C GLY A 94 21.35 11.00 34.62
N GLY A 95 22.20 10.37 35.43
CA GLY A 95 22.26 10.63 36.87
C GLY A 95 23.16 11.79 37.24
N HIS A 96 22.79 12.54 38.28
CA HIS A 96 23.59 13.67 38.78
C HIS A 96 23.72 13.68 40.31
N THR A 97 23.51 12.54 40.97
CA THR A 97 23.30 12.35 42.43
C THR A 97 21.91 12.73 42.90
N LEU A 98 21.43 12.10 43.96
CA LEU A 98 20.13 12.41 44.56
C LEU A 98 19.95 13.91 44.86
N ASP A 99 20.92 14.53 45.55
CA ASP A 99 20.76 15.83 46.21
C ASP A 99 21.76 16.91 45.78
N TYR A 100 22.50 16.69 44.68
CA TYR A 100 23.59 17.57 44.20
C TYR A 100 24.77 17.64 45.19
N ARG A 101 25.17 16.50 45.77
CA ARG A 101 26.26 16.43 46.74
C ARG A 101 27.59 16.10 46.06
N SER A 102 28.61 16.93 46.27
CA SER A 102 29.99 16.58 45.88
C SER A 102 30.41 15.28 46.57
N LEU A 103 30.88 14.30 45.79
CA LEU A 103 31.08 12.92 46.24
C LEU A 103 32.39 12.66 46.98
N PRO A 104 33.57 13.21 46.59
CA PRO A 104 34.84 12.89 47.25
C PRO A 104 34.88 13.12 48.76
N PRO A 105 34.25 14.17 49.33
CA PRO A 105 34.26 14.41 50.79
C PRO A 105 33.32 13.49 51.58
N LEU A 106 32.41 12.77 50.92
CA LEU A 106 31.39 11.96 51.60
C LEU A 106 31.95 10.62 52.11
N SER A 107 31.27 10.03 53.10
CA SER A 107 31.53 8.64 53.48
C SER A 107 31.19 7.69 52.32
N ARG A 108 31.82 6.52 52.25
CA ARG A 108 31.53 5.52 51.19
C ARG A 108 30.04 5.16 51.13
N SER A 109 29.37 5.01 52.27
CA SER A 109 27.94 4.74 52.34
C SER A 109 27.09 5.88 51.79
N ASP A 110 27.50 7.14 52.04
CA ASP A 110 26.81 8.30 51.48
C ASP A 110 27.05 8.43 49.98
N GLN A 111 28.26 8.12 49.49
CA GLN A 111 28.55 8.08 48.06
C GLN A 111 27.66 7.05 47.35
N ILE A 112 27.57 5.82 47.88
CA ILE A 112 26.72 4.76 47.33
C ILE A 112 25.26 5.23 47.30
N ARG A 113 24.74 5.78 48.41
CA ARG A 113 23.37 6.29 48.47
C ARG A 113 23.12 7.35 47.41
N GLN A 114 23.98 8.36 47.33
CA GLN A 114 23.82 9.47 46.39
C GLN A 114 23.81 9.02 44.93
N VAL A 115 24.54 7.95 44.57
CA VAL A 115 24.69 7.49 43.18
C VAL A 115 23.71 6.37 42.82
N CYS A 116 23.63 5.32 43.65
CA CYS A 116 22.83 4.14 43.36
C CYS A 116 21.33 4.43 43.49
N ASP A 117 20.91 5.18 44.51
CA ASP A 117 19.49 5.48 44.71
C ASP A 117 18.99 6.45 43.63
N ASP A 118 19.84 7.38 43.18
CA ASP A 118 19.56 8.28 42.06
C ASP A 118 19.31 7.48 40.77
N ARG A 119 20.20 6.52 40.46
CA ARG A 119 20.00 5.61 39.33
C ARG A 119 18.76 4.74 39.48
N THR A 120 18.50 4.27 40.70
CA THR A 120 17.33 3.44 41.01
C THR A 120 16.04 4.22 40.77
N ALA A 121 15.99 5.49 41.15
CA ALA A 121 14.85 6.36 40.88
C ALA A 121 14.62 6.53 39.37
N LEU A 122 15.68 6.80 38.58
CA LEU A 122 15.59 6.89 37.12
C LEU A 122 15.11 5.59 36.46
N THR A 123 15.71 4.46 36.82
CA THR A 123 15.36 3.14 36.25
C THR A 123 13.96 2.68 36.67
N THR A 124 13.54 2.97 37.91
CA THR A 124 12.17 2.72 38.38
C THR A 124 11.15 3.56 37.61
N ALA A 125 11.52 4.79 37.24
CA ALA A 125 10.69 5.64 36.40
C ALA A 125 10.66 5.18 34.93
N GLY A 126 11.46 4.19 34.53
CA GLY A 126 11.49 3.62 33.18
C GLY A 126 12.57 4.20 32.26
N TYR A 127 13.58 4.89 32.80
CA TYR A 127 14.69 5.43 32.01
C TYR A 127 15.89 4.47 31.96
N THR A 128 16.55 4.41 30.80
CA THR A 128 17.82 3.70 30.63
C THR A 128 18.98 4.60 31.10
N ALA A 129 19.14 4.71 32.42
CA ALA A 129 20.17 5.57 33.04
C ALA A 129 21.56 4.90 33.00
N ILE A 130 22.34 5.21 31.95
CA ILE A 130 23.70 4.68 31.74
C ILE A 130 24.80 5.73 31.89
N SER A 131 24.46 7.02 31.76
CA SER A 131 25.41 8.13 31.88
C SER A 131 25.27 8.86 33.22
N PHE A 132 26.40 9.32 33.76
CA PHE A 132 26.47 10.06 35.01
C PHE A 132 27.28 11.36 34.89
N ALA A 133 26.88 12.42 35.57
CA ALA A 133 27.68 13.64 35.71
C ALA A 133 28.03 13.86 37.18
N TYR A 134 29.31 14.09 37.48
CA TYR A 134 29.74 14.41 38.86
C TYR A 134 29.33 15.85 39.21
N PRO A 135 28.64 16.11 40.35
CA PRO A 135 28.42 17.47 40.83
C PRO A 135 29.75 18.25 40.95
N GLY A 136 29.84 19.36 40.23
CA GLY A 136 31.05 20.18 40.12
C GLY A 136 32.26 19.45 39.50
N GLY A 137 32.03 18.37 38.74
CA GLY A 137 33.09 17.57 38.11
C GLY A 137 34.00 16.79 39.06
N SER A 138 33.70 16.80 40.35
CA SER A 138 34.63 16.34 41.39
C SER A 138 34.60 14.82 41.54
N THR A 139 35.72 14.16 41.24
CA THR A 139 35.84 12.70 41.31
C THR A 139 37.23 12.23 41.75
N ASN A 140 37.32 10.97 42.17
CA ASN A 140 38.56 10.24 42.41
C ASN A 140 38.34 8.74 42.12
N SER A 141 39.39 7.93 42.17
CA SER A 141 39.30 6.50 41.84
C SER A 141 38.37 5.67 42.74
N ALA A 142 38.07 6.14 43.96
CA ALA A 142 37.08 5.48 44.83
C ALA A 142 35.65 5.82 44.38
N VAL A 143 35.40 7.09 44.05
CA VAL A 143 34.11 7.57 43.55
C VAL A 143 33.79 6.98 42.18
N GLN A 144 34.75 6.91 41.26
CA GLN A 144 34.57 6.26 39.94
C GLN A 144 34.11 4.81 40.08
N ARG A 145 34.69 4.07 41.05
CA ARG A 145 34.22 2.71 41.38
C ARG A 145 32.78 2.69 41.89
N VAL A 146 32.35 3.65 42.72
CA VAL A 146 30.92 3.72 43.13
C VAL A 146 30.02 3.82 41.90
N VAL A 147 30.33 4.74 40.98
CA VAL A 147 29.51 5.00 39.80
C VAL A 147 29.40 3.76 38.91
N SER A 148 30.53 3.10 38.67
CA SER A 148 30.56 1.83 37.96
C SER A 148 29.79 0.72 38.70
N ASP A 149 30.01 0.54 40.00
CA ASP A 149 29.34 -0.48 40.84
C ASP A 149 27.82 -0.28 40.88
N CYS A 150 27.34 0.98 40.80
CA CYS A 150 25.92 1.30 40.73
C CYS A 150 25.29 1.01 39.35
N GLY A 151 26.09 0.68 38.34
CA GLY A 151 25.63 0.27 37.01
C GLY A 151 25.57 1.36 35.95
N TYR A 152 26.22 2.51 36.17
CA TYR A 152 26.48 3.46 35.08
C TYR A 152 27.63 2.93 34.20
N GLU A 153 27.57 3.22 32.91
CA GLU A 153 28.58 2.82 31.91
C GLU A 153 29.62 3.92 31.66
N THR A 154 29.24 5.18 31.89
CA THR A 154 30.10 6.34 31.69
C THR A 154 29.84 7.43 32.72
N ALA A 155 30.85 8.25 33.01
CA ALA A 155 30.73 9.43 33.83
C ALA A 155 31.67 10.57 33.40
N ARG A 156 31.13 11.79 33.37
CA ARG A 156 31.88 12.99 32.96
C ARG A 156 32.30 13.89 34.12
N THR A 157 33.46 14.54 33.95
CA THR A 157 33.95 15.61 34.81
C THR A 157 33.51 17.00 34.30
N TYR A 158 33.85 18.03 35.06
CA TYR A 158 33.77 19.45 34.68
C TYR A 158 35.18 19.82 34.22
N GLY A 159 35.43 19.97 32.92
CA GLY A 159 36.73 20.37 32.39
C GLY A 159 37.65 19.23 31.93
N GLY A 160 38.89 19.60 31.61
CA GLY A 160 39.89 18.76 30.94
C GLY A 160 40.06 19.07 29.44
N LEU A 161 39.22 19.97 28.92
CA LEU A 161 39.28 20.64 27.63
C LEU A 161 39.04 22.15 27.90
N ASP A 162 39.95 23.05 27.50
CA ASP A 162 39.95 24.47 27.93
C ASP A 162 39.65 25.47 26.79
N PHE A 163 39.06 26.63 27.15
CA PHE A 163 38.89 27.84 26.32
C PHE A 163 39.82 28.98 26.79
N PRO A 164 40.63 29.63 25.91
CA PRO A 164 41.25 29.08 24.73
C PRO A 164 42.41 28.13 25.14
N PRO A 165 42.76 27.12 24.33
CA PRO A 165 43.54 25.99 24.82
C PRO A 165 45.04 26.26 24.75
N ASP A 166 45.72 26.21 25.90
CA ASP A 166 47.16 26.42 25.98
C ASP A 166 48.02 25.26 25.43
N CYS A 167 47.46 24.07 25.13
CA CYS A 167 48.01 23.11 24.14
C CYS A 167 47.29 21.72 23.98
N CYS A 168 47.35 21.22 22.73
CA CYS A 168 47.28 19.86 22.14
C CYS A 168 46.01 18.97 22.13
N GLU A 169 45.12 18.96 23.12
CA GLU A 169 43.93 18.07 23.07
C GLU A 169 42.62 18.88 23.11
N TYR A 170 41.97 18.99 21.95
CA TYR A 170 40.73 19.75 21.74
C TYR A 170 39.47 18.89 21.84
N SER A 171 39.64 17.57 21.98
CA SER A 171 38.56 16.58 22.05
C SER A 171 38.98 15.40 22.93
N GLU A 172 37.98 14.72 23.48
CA GLU A 172 38.14 13.38 24.05
C GLU A 172 38.16 12.32 22.93
N SER A 173 38.76 11.17 23.22
CA SER A 173 38.66 10.01 22.34
C SER A 173 37.26 9.39 22.37
N LEU A 174 36.88 8.72 21.28
CA LEU A 174 35.66 7.94 21.22
C LEU A 174 35.99 6.51 20.76
N PRO A 175 35.90 5.49 21.64
CA PRO A 175 35.51 5.56 23.06
C PRO A 175 36.51 6.32 23.94
N PRO A 176 36.07 6.86 25.11
CA PRO A 176 36.90 7.71 25.97
C PRO A 176 38.06 6.96 26.63
N ARG A 177 39.18 7.66 26.88
CA ARG A 177 40.37 7.08 27.55
C ARG A 177 40.04 6.53 28.94
N ASN A 178 39.15 7.22 29.65
CA ASN A 178 38.56 6.76 30.90
C ASN A 178 37.05 7.01 30.85
N ALA A 179 36.27 5.94 30.73
CA ALA A 179 34.82 6.03 30.69
C ALA A 179 34.20 6.70 31.93
N PHE A 180 34.87 6.70 33.09
CA PHE A 180 34.37 7.34 34.32
C PHE A 180 35.09 8.66 34.66
N ALA A 181 35.79 9.24 33.69
CA ALA A 181 36.33 10.59 33.76
C ALA A 181 36.40 11.20 32.36
N VAL A 182 35.26 11.20 31.66
CA VAL A 182 35.12 11.87 30.37
C VAL A 182 35.34 13.37 30.56
N ARG A 183 36.23 13.94 29.75
CA ARG A 183 36.54 15.37 29.78
C ARG A 183 35.52 16.14 28.97
N ALA A 184 35.21 17.35 29.43
CA ALA A 184 34.18 18.19 28.85
C ALA A 184 34.64 19.65 28.81
N ILE A 185 34.00 20.45 27.95
CA ILE A 185 34.10 21.91 27.96
C ILE A 185 32.89 22.50 28.69
N GLN A 186 33.05 23.69 29.25
CA GLN A 186 31.95 24.41 29.90
C GLN A 186 31.88 25.86 29.43
N PRO A 187 30.91 26.17 28.57
CA PRO A 187 30.51 27.54 28.31
C PRO A 187 30.00 28.22 29.60
N ARG A 188 30.24 29.52 29.67
CA ARG A 188 29.83 30.46 30.72
C ARG A 188 29.11 31.65 30.10
N LEU A 189 28.58 32.54 30.94
CA LEU A 189 27.88 33.74 30.48
C LEU A 189 28.73 34.66 29.58
N ASP A 190 30.05 34.63 29.74
CA ASP A 190 31.02 35.38 28.95
C ASP A 190 31.62 34.56 27.78
N THR A 191 31.15 33.33 27.55
CA THR A 191 31.57 32.52 26.41
C THR A 191 30.78 32.92 25.17
N ASP A 192 31.49 33.44 24.16
CA ASP A 192 30.90 33.78 22.88
C ASP A 192 30.70 32.53 22.02
N LEU A 193 29.77 32.60 21.06
CA LEU A 193 29.58 31.51 20.09
C LEU A 193 30.89 31.10 19.41
N SER A 194 31.74 32.09 19.07
CA SER A 194 33.04 31.85 18.44
C SER A 194 33.98 31.03 19.30
N ASP A 195 33.92 31.16 20.63
CA ASP A 195 34.78 30.37 21.51
C ASP A 195 34.44 28.88 21.40
N ILE A 196 33.13 28.56 21.37
CA ILE A 196 32.62 27.20 21.24
C ILE A 196 32.94 26.61 19.86
N THR A 197 32.67 27.35 18.79
CA THR A 197 32.95 26.90 17.43
C THR A 197 34.44 26.70 17.18
N ASP A 198 35.30 27.56 17.74
CA ASP A 198 36.76 27.43 17.63
C ASP A 198 37.29 26.10 18.21
N VAL A 199 36.69 25.60 19.30
CA VAL A 199 37.07 24.29 19.86
C VAL A 199 36.66 23.15 18.93
N ILE A 200 35.46 23.23 18.35
CA ILE A 200 34.95 22.22 17.41
C ILE A 200 35.79 22.20 16.13
N ASP A 201 36.07 23.38 15.56
CA ASP A 201 36.92 23.53 14.36
C ASP A 201 38.32 22.96 14.59
N ARG A 202 38.95 23.25 15.75
CA ARG A 202 40.26 22.69 16.08
C ARG A 202 40.26 21.17 16.27
N ALA A 203 39.16 20.60 16.77
CA ALA A 203 39.01 19.16 16.82
C ALA A 203 38.89 18.55 15.42
N GLN A 204 38.13 19.19 14.52
CA GLN A 204 38.01 18.79 13.11
C GLN A 204 39.35 18.88 12.36
N ASP A 205 40.12 19.94 12.57
CA ASP A 205 41.47 20.11 12.02
C ASP A 205 42.48 19.08 12.55
N GLY A 206 42.20 18.52 13.72
CA GLY A 206 42.96 17.47 14.36
C GLY A 206 42.54 16.06 13.94
N SER A 207 42.29 15.20 14.93
CA SER A 207 41.86 13.82 14.73
C SER A 207 40.37 13.60 14.97
N GLY A 208 39.56 14.66 14.95
CA GLY A 208 38.15 14.62 15.34
C GLY A 208 38.02 14.24 16.82
N GLY A 209 37.01 13.45 17.15
CA GLY A 209 36.83 12.90 18.50
C GLY A 209 35.48 13.28 19.10
N TRP A 210 35.43 13.38 20.42
CA TRP A 210 34.23 13.67 21.19
C TRP A 210 34.41 14.96 21.99
N ILE A 211 33.54 15.94 21.77
CA ILE A 211 33.43 17.16 22.55
C ILE A 211 32.14 17.09 23.37
N ASP A 212 32.28 17.00 24.68
CA ASP A 212 31.15 17.04 25.60
C ASP A 212 30.98 18.46 26.15
N ILE A 213 29.81 19.06 25.93
CA ILE A 213 29.51 20.44 26.32
C ILE A 213 28.59 20.42 27.55
N VAL A 214 29.08 20.97 28.66
CA VAL A 214 28.32 21.07 29.91
C VAL A 214 27.51 22.35 29.95
N LEU A 215 26.20 22.21 30.10
CA LEU A 215 25.24 23.30 30.14
C LEU A 215 24.46 23.25 31.46
N HIS A 216 24.38 24.35 32.19
CA HIS A 216 23.59 24.42 33.43
C HIS A 216 22.27 25.14 33.17
N ASP A 217 22.24 26.46 33.27
CA ASP A 217 21.05 27.26 33.00
C ASP A 217 21.00 27.74 31.54
N ILE A 218 19.79 27.83 30.99
CA ILE A 218 19.54 28.45 29.69
C ILE A 218 18.66 29.68 29.89
N CYS A 219 19.23 30.87 29.71
CA CYS A 219 18.50 32.14 29.78
C CYS A 219 17.81 32.43 28.44
N THR A 220 16.61 33.02 28.48
CA THR A 220 15.82 33.30 27.28
C THR A 220 16.29 34.56 26.54
N ASN A 221 16.31 35.71 27.23
CA ASN A 221 16.60 37.02 26.64
C ASN A 221 17.49 37.92 27.51
N ASP A 222 17.42 37.78 28.84
CA ASP A 222 18.26 38.50 29.80
C ASP A 222 18.86 37.49 30.77
N CYS A 223 20.18 37.42 30.76
CA CYS A 223 20.95 36.48 31.57
C CYS A 223 21.45 37.11 32.87
N SER A 224 21.14 38.38 33.14
CA SER A 224 21.67 39.14 34.28
C SER A 224 21.25 38.60 35.67
N SER A 225 20.19 37.78 35.72
CA SER A 225 19.71 37.14 36.95
C SER A 225 20.22 35.71 37.15
N TYR A 226 21.04 35.19 36.24
CA TYR A 226 21.56 33.82 36.28
C TYR A 226 23.00 33.79 36.80
N ASP A 227 23.43 32.63 37.30
CA ASP A 227 24.81 32.40 37.71
C ASP A 227 25.74 32.37 36.48
N ASP A 228 27.05 32.59 36.69
CA ASP A 228 28.07 32.68 35.63
C ASP A 228 28.17 31.44 34.72
N ASP A 229 27.61 30.30 35.13
CA ASP A 229 27.62 29.03 34.38
C ASP A 229 26.42 28.87 33.41
N ALA A 230 25.61 29.92 33.21
CA ALA A 230 24.50 29.91 32.25
C ALA A 230 24.93 30.25 30.82
N ILE A 231 24.14 29.83 29.83
CA ILE A 231 24.27 30.21 28.42
C ILE A 231 22.94 30.80 27.91
N SER A 232 23.00 31.69 26.92
CA SER A 232 21.78 32.19 26.27
C SER A 232 21.19 31.18 25.29
N ALA A 233 19.87 31.13 25.20
CA ALA A 233 19.17 30.33 24.20
C ALA A 233 19.62 30.69 22.78
N ALA A 234 19.89 31.97 22.50
CA ALA A 234 20.39 32.44 21.22
C ALA A 234 21.80 31.92 20.89
N THR A 235 22.68 31.81 21.89
CA THR A 235 24.03 31.23 21.69
C THR A 235 23.93 29.73 21.41
N LEU A 236 23.06 29.01 22.12
CA LEU A 236 22.83 27.58 21.89
C LEU A 236 22.21 27.31 20.51
N ASP A 237 21.20 28.09 20.12
CA ASP A 237 20.55 28.04 18.82
C ASP A 237 21.55 28.32 17.69
N GLY A 238 22.32 29.40 17.82
CA GLY A 238 23.38 29.76 16.86
C GLY A 238 24.50 28.71 16.75
N LEU A 239 24.81 27.99 17.84
CA LEU A 239 25.74 26.85 17.80
C LEU A 239 25.17 25.70 16.98
N LEU A 240 23.89 25.36 17.17
CA LEU A 240 23.25 24.28 16.44
C LEU A 240 23.08 24.61 14.95
N ASP A 241 22.65 25.84 14.63
CA ASP A 241 22.65 26.40 13.27
C ASP A 241 24.04 26.25 12.61
N TRP A 242 25.09 26.62 13.34
CA TRP A 242 26.45 26.50 12.82
C TRP A 242 26.86 25.05 12.59
N ILE A 243 26.58 24.13 13.53
CA ILE A 243 26.90 22.71 13.39
C ILE A 243 26.18 22.08 12.20
N GLU A 244 24.93 22.47 11.89
CA GLU A 244 24.21 21.97 10.71
C GLU A 244 24.92 22.28 9.38
N THR A 245 25.76 23.32 9.36
CA THR A 245 26.59 23.65 8.19
C THR A 245 27.87 22.80 8.08
N GLN A 246 28.20 22.01 9.11
CA GLN A 246 29.41 21.21 9.20
C GLN A 246 29.15 19.74 8.81
N PRO A 247 29.66 19.25 7.65
CA PRO A 247 29.34 17.91 7.15
C PRO A 247 29.93 16.76 7.99
N ASP A 248 30.95 17.05 8.81
CA ASP A 248 31.70 16.05 9.59
C ASP A 248 31.50 16.18 11.12
N VAL A 249 30.53 17.00 11.53
CA VAL A 249 30.14 17.17 12.93
C VAL A 249 28.73 16.61 13.14
N SER A 250 28.51 15.91 14.25
CA SER A 250 27.17 15.44 14.64
C SER A 250 26.90 15.70 16.11
N VAL A 251 25.71 16.21 16.43
CA VAL A 251 25.23 16.32 17.81
C VAL A 251 24.49 15.05 18.21
N LYS A 252 24.79 14.54 19.40
CA LYS A 252 24.24 13.29 19.94
C LYS A 252 23.99 13.40 21.45
N SER A 253 23.15 12.52 21.98
CA SER A 253 23.20 12.21 23.41
C SER A 253 24.49 11.44 23.76
N THR A 254 24.85 11.40 25.05
CA THR A 254 26.00 10.66 25.58
C THR A 254 25.87 9.15 25.25
N ALA A 255 24.68 8.59 25.42
CA ALA A 255 24.37 7.21 25.06
C ALA A 255 24.65 6.92 23.56
N GLU A 256 24.19 7.80 22.67
CA GLU A 256 24.39 7.66 21.22
C GLU A 256 25.82 7.87 20.78
N ALA A 257 26.57 8.76 21.44
CA ALA A 257 28.00 8.91 21.21
C ALA A 257 28.72 7.57 21.50
N LEU A 258 28.29 6.84 22.53
CA LEU A 258 28.82 5.51 22.88
C LEU A 258 28.22 4.35 22.05
N GLY A 259 27.38 4.64 21.05
CA GLY A 259 26.79 3.64 20.16
C GLY A 259 25.57 2.90 20.72
N ARG A 260 24.92 3.45 21.76
CA ARG A 260 23.58 3.01 22.19
C ARG A 260 22.53 3.70 21.31
N GLY A 261 21.43 3.02 21.00
CA GLY A 261 20.31 3.67 20.30
C GLY A 261 19.60 4.69 21.20
N PRO A 262 18.87 5.67 20.64
CA PRO A 262 18.03 6.57 21.42
C PRO A 262 16.99 5.76 22.23
N PRO A 263 16.44 6.32 23.33
CA PRO A 263 15.33 5.72 24.04
C PRO A 263 14.18 5.40 23.06
N PRO A 264 13.48 4.26 23.21
CA PRO A 264 12.32 3.97 22.36
C PRO A 264 11.24 5.04 22.58
N ASP A 265 10.79 5.68 21.51
CA ASP A 265 9.61 6.54 21.53
C ASP A 265 8.35 5.69 21.79
N THR A 266 7.54 6.12 22.76
CA THR A 266 6.31 5.44 23.19
C THR A 266 5.08 6.34 23.12
N THR A 267 5.23 7.59 22.66
CA THR A 267 4.14 8.55 22.54
C THR A 267 3.36 8.22 21.27
N ALA A 268 2.04 8.14 21.36
CA ALA A 268 1.20 7.93 20.18
C ALA A 268 0.84 9.27 19.52
N PRO A 269 0.71 9.31 18.19
CA PRO A 269 0.31 10.50 17.47
C PRO A 269 -1.11 10.95 17.87
N THR A 270 -1.42 12.20 17.60
CA THR A 270 -2.80 12.73 17.61
C THR A 270 -3.35 12.80 16.20
N VAL A 271 -4.64 12.49 16.01
CA VAL A 271 -5.27 12.54 14.67
C VAL A 271 -6.76 12.90 14.75
N SER A 272 -7.22 13.70 13.80
CA SER A 272 -8.64 14.07 13.63
C SER A 272 -9.02 14.15 12.14
N LEU A 273 -10.24 13.70 11.81
CA LEU A 273 -10.81 13.90 10.48
C LEU A 273 -11.27 15.35 10.33
N THR A 274 -10.92 15.98 9.20
CA THR A 274 -11.34 17.34 8.86
C THR A 274 -12.40 17.36 7.75
N ALA A 275 -12.43 16.35 6.87
CA ALA A 275 -13.49 16.14 5.88
C ALA A 275 -13.64 14.66 5.50
N PRO A 276 -14.84 14.23 5.07
CA PRO A 276 -16.11 14.95 5.13
C PRO A 276 -16.58 15.12 6.58
N ALA A 277 -17.46 16.11 6.85
CA ALA A 277 -18.02 16.31 8.19
C ALA A 277 -18.88 15.12 8.63
N ASP A 278 -18.96 14.87 9.94
CA ASP A 278 -19.90 13.88 10.48
C ASP A 278 -21.33 14.19 10.02
N ARG A 279 -22.04 13.16 9.57
CA ARG A 279 -23.40 13.20 8.99
C ARG A 279 -23.54 13.92 7.66
N ALA A 280 -22.44 14.18 6.95
CA ALA A 280 -22.51 14.72 5.59
C ALA A 280 -23.20 13.74 4.62
N THR A 281 -23.83 14.30 3.59
CA THR A 281 -24.29 13.55 2.41
C THR A 281 -23.24 13.67 1.31
N VAL A 282 -22.79 12.54 0.75
CA VAL A 282 -21.71 12.48 -0.23
C VAL A 282 -22.07 11.61 -1.42
N SER A 283 -21.47 11.87 -2.59
CA SER A 283 -21.69 11.11 -3.83
C SER A 283 -20.48 11.20 -4.76
N GLY A 284 -20.23 10.15 -5.55
CA GLY A 284 -19.15 10.13 -6.53
C GLY A 284 -17.77 10.10 -5.87
N THR A 285 -16.86 10.95 -6.31
CA THR A 285 -15.53 11.09 -5.72
C THR A 285 -15.56 12.08 -4.55
N VAL A 286 -15.12 11.62 -3.37
CA VAL A 286 -15.15 12.35 -2.10
C VAL A 286 -13.72 12.55 -1.61
N SER A 287 -13.36 13.77 -1.22
CA SER A 287 -12.07 14.04 -0.58
C SER A 287 -12.15 13.73 0.92
N LEU A 288 -11.26 12.85 1.39
CA LEU A 288 -11.03 12.56 2.80
C LEU A 288 -9.81 13.35 3.25
N THR A 289 -9.92 14.09 4.35
CA THR A 289 -8.80 14.90 4.87
C THR A 289 -8.68 14.72 6.37
N ALA A 290 -7.45 14.77 6.87
CA ALA A 290 -7.15 14.64 8.30
C ALA A 290 -6.03 15.58 8.74
N SER A 291 -6.05 15.94 10.02
CA SER A 291 -4.94 16.59 10.72
C SER A 291 -4.29 15.58 11.65
N ALA A 292 -2.96 15.45 11.61
CA ALA A 292 -2.22 14.61 12.54
C ALA A 292 -0.91 15.28 12.97
N SER A 293 -0.53 15.08 14.22
CA SER A 293 0.73 15.59 14.79
C SER A 293 1.23 14.67 15.90
N ASP A 294 2.54 14.65 16.05
CA ASP A 294 3.29 13.81 16.97
C ASP A 294 4.56 14.55 17.42
N ASP A 295 5.18 14.15 18.53
CA ASP A 295 6.40 14.76 19.07
C ASP A 295 7.67 14.37 18.31
N THR A 296 7.72 13.18 17.70
CA THR A 296 8.81 12.74 16.81
C THR A 296 8.45 12.81 15.32
N GLY A 297 7.15 12.93 15.03
CA GLY A 297 6.61 13.22 13.71
C GLY A 297 5.79 12.06 13.15
N VAL A 298 4.74 12.40 12.39
CA VAL A 298 3.85 11.42 11.76
C VAL A 298 4.46 10.95 10.45
N THR A 299 4.57 9.64 10.27
CA THR A 299 5.10 9.02 9.04
C THR A 299 4.02 8.63 8.05
N ARG A 300 2.80 8.32 8.54
CA ARG A 300 1.69 7.88 7.68
C ARG A 300 0.34 8.12 8.34
N VAL A 301 -0.65 8.51 7.53
CA VAL A 301 -2.07 8.49 7.88
C VAL A 301 -2.80 7.52 6.94
N ASP A 302 -3.41 6.49 7.50
CA ASP A 302 -4.29 5.57 6.78
C ASP A 302 -5.73 6.09 6.90
N PHE A 303 -6.43 6.26 5.77
CA PHE A 303 -7.87 6.52 5.75
C PHE A 303 -8.64 5.22 5.63
N LEU A 304 -9.69 5.06 6.43
CA LEU A 304 -10.48 3.84 6.46
C LEU A 304 -11.96 4.13 6.21
N VAL A 305 -12.61 3.24 5.47
CA VAL A 305 -14.06 3.25 5.23
C VAL A 305 -14.64 1.89 5.61
N GLY A 306 -15.60 1.88 6.53
CA GLY A 306 -16.18 0.65 7.08
C GLY A 306 -15.15 -0.23 7.81
N GLY A 307 -14.08 0.38 8.33
CA GLY A 307 -12.96 -0.31 8.99
C GLY A 307 -11.87 -0.84 8.06
N ASN A 308 -12.03 -0.74 6.74
CA ASN A 308 -11.00 -1.15 5.77
C ASN A 308 -10.19 0.06 5.30
N VAL A 309 -8.87 -0.09 5.20
CA VAL A 309 -8.01 0.96 4.63
C VAL A 309 -8.34 1.15 3.15
N VAL A 310 -8.71 2.38 2.78
CA VAL A 310 -9.00 2.77 1.38
C VAL A 310 -7.81 3.47 0.72
N GLY A 311 -6.84 3.92 1.51
CA GLY A 311 -5.60 4.53 1.05
C GLY A 311 -4.83 5.15 2.21
N SER A 312 -3.61 5.60 1.92
CA SER A 312 -2.71 6.20 2.89
C SER A 312 -2.03 7.41 2.29
N ASP A 313 -1.71 8.39 3.13
CA ASP A 313 -0.89 9.55 2.78
C ASP A 313 0.28 9.66 3.78
N THR A 314 1.45 10.04 3.30
CA THR A 314 2.69 10.15 4.08
C THR A 314 3.18 11.59 4.19
N SER A 315 2.42 12.56 3.68
CA SER A 315 2.77 13.98 3.70
C SER A 315 1.60 14.85 4.15
N SER A 316 1.87 15.84 5.01
CA SER A 316 0.87 16.84 5.41
C SER A 316 0.77 17.96 4.35
N PRO A 317 -0.43 18.45 3.97
CA PRO A 317 -1.74 18.06 4.49
C PRO A 317 -2.17 16.66 4.03
N TYR A 318 -2.70 15.85 4.95
CA TYR A 318 -3.08 14.46 4.67
C TYR A 318 -4.42 14.40 3.95
N GLU A 319 -4.40 13.92 2.70
CA GLU A 319 -5.57 13.90 1.83
C GLU A 319 -5.68 12.59 1.03
N LEU A 320 -6.90 12.14 0.79
CA LEU A 320 -7.17 10.98 -0.05
C LEU A 320 -8.47 11.16 -0.86
N SER A 321 -8.40 10.86 -2.15
CA SER A 321 -9.57 10.77 -3.01
C SER A 321 -10.24 9.40 -2.89
N TRP A 322 -11.50 9.36 -2.45
CA TRP A 322 -12.28 8.14 -2.25
C TRP A 322 -13.48 8.08 -3.19
N ASP A 323 -13.64 6.98 -3.92
CA ASP A 323 -14.82 6.69 -4.74
C ASP A 323 -15.97 6.12 -3.88
N SER A 324 -16.97 6.94 -3.57
CA SER A 324 -18.11 6.57 -2.73
C SER A 324 -19.13 5.70 -3.45
N THR A 325 -19.07 5.56 -4.78
CA THR A 325 -20.06 4.78 -5.55
C THR A 325 -20.04 3.28 -5.23
N ARG A 326 -19.01 2.84 -4.51
CA ARG A 326 -18.80 1.44 -4.09
C ARG A 326 -19.27 1.17 -2.67
N ALA A 327 -19.68 2.19 -1.91
CA ALA A 327 -20.17 2.03 -0.55
C ALA A 327 -21.68 1.74 -0.50
N GLY A 328 -22.16 1.23 0.63
CA GLY A 328 -23.59 1.16 0.92
C GLY A 328 -24.20 2.56 1.07
N SER A 329 -25.49 2.65 1.38
CA SER A 329 -26.19 3.93 1.62
C SER A 329 -25.65 4.74 2.80
N SER A 330 -24.79 4.13 3.63
CA SER A 330 -24.08 4.78 4.73
C SER A 330 -22.66 4.23 4.80
N ALA A 331 -21.71 5.08 5.18
CA ALA A 331 -20.31 4.71 5.36
C ALA A 331 -19.73 5.35 6.63
N THR A 332 -18.93 4.60 7.37
CA THR A 332 -18.18 5.08 8.53
C THR A 332 -16.74 5.34 8.11
N ILE A 333 -16.27 6.58 8.28
CA ILE A 333 -14.95 7.03 7.89
C ILE A 333 -14.11 7.26 9.16
N THR A 334 -12.88 6.76 9.17
CA THR A 334 -11.88 7.04 10.20
C THR A 334 -10.53 7.37 9.55
N ALA A 335 -9.63 8.00 10.32
CA ALA A 335 -8.23 8.16 9.97
C ALA A 335 -7.37 7.58 11.09
N LYS A 336 -6.25 6.93 10.74
CA LYS A 336 -5.31 6.35 11.68
C LYS A 336 -3.89 6.83 11.38
N ALA A 337 -3.28 7.54 12.32
CA ALA A 337 -1.92 8.07 12.18
C ALA A 337 -0.89 7.12 12.81
N TYR A 338 0.31 7.12 12.26
CA TYR A 338 1.48 6.37 12.70
C TYR A 338 2.71 7.28 12.76
N ASP A 339 3.56 7.11 13.77
CA ASP A 339 4.87 7.76 13.87
C ASP A 339 6.00 6.84 13.33
N GLY A 340 7.26 7.26 13.53
CA GLY A 340 8.45 6.51 13.12
C GLY A 340 8.80 5.31 14.03
N ALA A 341 8.32 5.32 15.26
CA ALA A 341 8.54 4.25 16.25
C ALA A 341 7.47 3.15 16.17
N GLY A 342 6.38 3.39 15.44
CA GLY A 342 5.27 2.46 15.24
C GLY A 342 4.10 2.67 16.21
N ASN A 343 4.11 3.72 17.05
CA ASN A 343 2.92 4.06 17.81
C ASN A 343 1.85 4.61 16.86
N ASN A 344 0.59 4.52 17.29
CA ASN A 344 -0.54 4.87 16.44
C ASN A 344 -1.76 5.32 17.24
N ALA A 345 -2.56 6.18 16.62
CA ALA A 345 -3.85 6.59 17.14
C ALA A 345 -4.89 6.62 16.03
N THR A 346 -6.15 6.43 16.40
CA THR A 346 -7.29 6.43 15.48
C THR A 346 -8.23 7.58 15.83
N ALA A 347 -8.63 8.37 14.84
CA ALA A 347 -9.56 9.47 14.99
C ALA A 347 -10.97 8.97 15.33
N THR A 348 -11.76 9.83 15.97
CA THR A 348 -13.21 9.64 16.09
C THR A 348 -13.83 9.45 14.70
N ALA A 349 -14.71 8.47 14.57
CA ALA A 349 -15.35 8.16 13.30
C ALA A 349 -16.38 9.21 12.89
N HIS A 350 -16.43 9.54 11.60
CA HIS A 350 -17.52 10.28 10.97
C HIS A 350 -18.43 9.29 10.23
N THR A 351 -19.74 9.42 10.37
CA THR A 351 -20.71 8.62 9.61
C THR A 351 -21.33 9.49 8.52
N VAL A 352 -21.24 9.08 7.26
CA VAL A 352 -21.82 9.81 6.12
C VAL A 352 -22.97 9.03 5.48
N THR A 353 -23.89 9.76 4.84
CA THR A 353 -24.92 9.20 3.96
C THR A 353 -24.40 9.23 2.53
N VAL A 354 -24.44 8.11 1.82
CA VAL A 354 -23.96 8.01 0.44
C VAL A 354 -25.15 8.02 -0.51
N THR A 355 -25.20 9.01 -1.39
CA THR A 355 -26.17 9.08 -2.48
C THR A 355 -25.51 8.62 -3.79
N HIS A 356 -26.14 7.67 -4.47
CA HIS A 356 -25.71 7.20 -5.79
C HIS A 356 -26.48 8.01 -6.83
N SER A 357 -25.83 9.02 -7.43
CA SER A 357 -26.42 9.90 -8.46
C SER A 357 -25.99 9.55 -9.90
N VAL A 358 -25.59 8.29 -10.14
CA VAL A 358 -25.38 7.76 -11.50
C VAL A 358 -26.53 6.78 -11.78
N PRO A 359 -27.20 6.83 -12.95
CA PRO A 359 -28.20 5.82 -13.30
C PRO A 359 -27.55 4.44 -13.24
N VAL A 360 -28.03 3.61 -12.33
CA VAL A 360 -27.60 2.21 -12.23
C VAL A 360 -28.16 1.47 -13.44
N THR A 361 -27.28 1.09 -14.38
CA THR A 361 -27.73 0.35 -15.56
C THR A 361 -28.32 -0.99 -15.13
N THR A 362 -29.56 -1.24 -15.51
CA THR A 362 -30.17 -2.57 -15.40
C THR A 362 -29.84 -3.36 -16.65
N TYR A 363 -29.28 -4.55 -16.48
CA TYR A 363 -28.98 -5.45 -17.58
C TYR A 363 -30.08 -6.50 -17.70
N VAL A 364 -30.56 -6.71 -18.92
CA VAL A 364 -31.58 -7.71 -19.23
C VAL A 364 -30.97 -8.80 -20.11
N THR A 365 -31.22 -10.06 -19.77
CA THR A 365 -30.86 -11.20 -20.64
C THR A 365 -32.11 -11.97 -21.01
N PHE A 366 -32.24 -12.28 -22.29
CA PHE A 366 -33.23 -13.22 -22.80
C PHE A 366 -32.53 -14.54 -23.11
N GLY A 367 -32.87 -15.57 -22.34
CA GLY A 367 -32.39 -16.94 -22.50
C GLY A 367 -33.45 -17.81 -23.17
N PHE A 368 -33.06 -18.55 -24.21
CA PHE A 368 -33.92 -19.52 -24.90
C PHE A 368 -33.44 -20.94 -24.63
N ASP A 369 -34.27 -21.77 -24.01
CA ASP A 369 -33.97 -23.17 -23.70
C ASP A 369 -34.40 -24.13 -24.82
N ASP A 370 -33.93 -25.37 -24.81
CA ASP A 370 -34.26 -26.48 -25.73
C ASP A 370 -33.75 -26.41 -27.18
N GLY A 371 -33.51 -25.23 -27.73
CA GLY A 371 -33.10 -25.05 -29.12
C GLY A 371 -34.21 -25.35 -30.15
N LEU A 372 -35.44 -24.92 -29.86
CA LEU A 372 -36.61 -25.13 -30.72
C LEU A 372 -36.55 -24.32 -32.02
N ALA A 373 -37.08 -24.88 -33.12
CA ALA A 373 -37.08 -24.23 -34.43
C ALA A 373 -37.88 -22.91 -34.47
N SER A 374 -38.89 -22.77 -33.61
CA SER A 374 -39.69 -21.55 -33.45
C SER A 374 -38.86 -20.35 -33.03
N GLN A 375 -37.84 -20.57 -32.19
CA GLN A 375 -36.95 -19.51 -31.72
C GLN A 375 -36.15 -18.90 -32.88
N TYR A 376 -35.62 -19.76 -33.76
CA TYR A 376 -34.95 -19.29 -34.97
C TYR A 376 -35.91 -18.64 -35.96
N ALA A 377 -37.12 -19.18 -36.10
CA ALA A 377 -38.13 -18.63 -37.00
C ALA A 377 -38.49 -17.18 -36.63
N GLN A 378 -38.48 -16.83 -35.34
CA GLN A 378 -38.81 -15.49 -34.85
C GLN A 378 -37.58 -14.61 -34.53
N ARG A 379 -36.36 -15.04 -34.87
CA ARG A 379 -35.11 -14.35 -34.52
C ARG A 379 -35.04 -12.87 -34.93
N SER A 380 -35.81 -12.46 -35.95
CA SER A 380 -35.80 -11.08 -36.44
C SER A 380 -36.22 -10.08 -35.36
N VAL A 381 -37.11 -10.48 -34.45
CA VAL A 381 -37.55 -9.63 -33.33
C VAL A 381 -36.37 -9.17 -32.46
N LEU A 382 -35.29 -9.94 -32.37
CA LEU A 382 -34.10 -9.54 -31.62
C LEU A 382 -33.16 -8.69 -32.49
N SER A 383 -32.96 -9.09 -33.76
CA SER A 383 -32.06 -8.36 -34.66
C SER A 383 -32.56 -6.96 -35.00
N ASP A 384 -33.87 -6.77 -35.07
CA ASP A 384 -34.50 -5.47 -35.36
C ASP A 384 -34.20 -4.44 -34.26
N HIS A 385 -33.95 -4.92 -33.03
CA HIS A 385 -33.52 -4.11 -31.86
C HIS A 385 -32.02 -4.21 -31.56
N GLY A 386 -31.22 -4.90 -32.39
CA GLY A 386 -29.78 -5.08 -32.15
C GLY A 386 -29.44 -5.88 -30.89
N VAL A 387 -30.33 -6.79 -30.47
CA VAL A 387 -30.22 -7.55 -29.22
C VAL A 387 -29.51 -8.89 -29.40
N HIS A 388 -28.57 -9.19 -28.51
CA HIS A 388 -27.96 -10.53 -28.38
C HIS A 388 -28.57 -11.33 -27.22
N ALA A 389 -29.26 -12.43 -27.52
CA ALA A 389 -29.73 -13.45 -26.57
C ALA A 389 -28.73 -14.60 -26.33
N THR A 390 -29.03 -15.46 -25.35
CA THR A 390 -28.33 -16.75 -25.10
C THR A 390 -29.25 -17.93 -25.43
N TYR A 391 -28.80 -18.89 -26.24
CA TYR A 391 -29.53 -20.10 -26.62
C TYR A 391 -28.90 -21.35 -25.99
N PHE A 392 -29.64 -22.06 -25.14
CA PHE A 392 -29.18 -23.26 -24.46
C PHE A 392 -29.69 -24.50 -25.19
N LEU A 393 -28.76 -25.31 -25.71
CA LEU A 393 -29.08 -26.39 -26.65
C LEU A 393 -29.03 -27.76 -26.00
N ASN A 394 -29.95 -28.63 -26.40
CA ASN A 394 -29.83 -30.07 -26.21
C ASN A 394 -29.22 -30.71 -27.45
N SER A 395 -27.94 -31.07 -27.42
CA SER A 395 -27.22 -31.47 -28.64
C SER A 395 -27.80 -32.68 -29.39
N ASN A 396 -28.44 -33.64 -28.71
CA ASN A 396 -29.09 -34.77 -29.40
C ASN A 396 -30.41 -34.40 -30.09
N ARG A 397 -30.99 -33.23 -29.77
CA ARG A 397 -32.25 -32.76 -30.36
C ARG A 397 -32.02 -31.88 -31.59
N ILE A 398 -30.90 -31.17 -31.66
CA ILE A 398 -30.56 -30.30 -32.78
C ILE A 398 -30.46 -31.12 -34.09
N GLY A 399 -31.15 -30.64 -35.13
CA GLY A 399 -31.29 -31.32 -36.41
C GLY A 399 -32.45 -32.31 -36.50
N THR A 400 -33.22 -32.51 -35.43
CA THR A 400 -34.45 -33.32 -35.43
C THR A 400 -35.70 -32.48 -35.66
N SER A 401 -36.84 -33.13 -35.95
CA SER A 401 -38.11 -32.44 -36.21
C SER A 401 -38.55 -31.59 -35.02
N GLY A 402 -38.83 -30.30 -35.26
CA GLY A 402 -39.26 -29.34 -34.23
C GLY A 402 -38.11 -28.55 -33.59
N TYR A 403 -36.85 -28.93 -33.83
CA TYR A 403 -35.65 -28.28 -33.31
C TYR A 403 -34.88 -27.58 -34.42
N MET A 404 -34.03 -26.63 -34.03
CA MET A 404 -33.13 -25.95 -34.96
C MET A 404 -32.20 -26.94 -35.68
N SER A 405 -31.80 -26.61 -36.90
CA SER A 405 -30.66 -27.25 -37.55
C SER A 405 -29.34 -26.65 -37.06
N TRP A 406 -28.21 -27.36 -37.22
CA TRP A 406 -26.89 -26.80 -36.92
C TRP A 406 -26.54 -25.58 -37.80
N SER A 407 -27.14 -25.45 -38.99
CA SER A 407 -27.04 -24.24 -39.80
C SER A 407 -27.76 -23.05 -39.17
N ASP A 408 -28.92 -23.28 -38.55
CA ASP A 408 -29.67 -22.23 -37.85
C ASP A 408 -28.89 -21.75 -36.61
N VAL A 409 -28.33 -22.69 -35.84
CA VAL A 409 -27.48 -22.38 -34.67
C VAL A 409 -26.24 -21.57 -35.08
N ARG A 410 -25.60 -21.93 -36.21
CA ARG A 410 -24.47 -21.15 -36.76
C ARG A 410 -24.90 -19.74 -37.14
N ALA A 411 -26.04 -19.60 -37.82
CA ALA A 411 -26.56 -18.29 -38.18
C ALA A 411 -26.87 -17.41 -36.95
N LEU A 412 -27.38 -17.98 -35.85
CA LEU A 412 -27.56 -17.24 -34.60
C LEU A 412 -26.23 -16.81 -33.99
N SER A 413 -25.27 -17.73 -33.91
CA SER A 413 -23.94 -17.42 -33.37
C SER A 413 -23.19 -16.36 -34.20
N ASP A 414 -23.28 -16.43 -35.52
CA ASP A 414 -22.68 -15.44 -36.43
C ASP A 414 -23.35 -14.07 -36.29
N ALA A 415 -24.61 -14.02 -35.85
CA ALA A 415 -25.34 -12.80 -35.52
C ALA A 415 -25.03 -12.26 -34.10
N GLY A 416 -24.09 -12.86 -33.36
CA GLY A 416 -23.65 -12.39 -32.05
C GLY A 416 -24.37 -13.02 -30.85
N HIS A 417 -25.30 -13.95 -31.09
CA HIS A 417 -25.95 -14.68 -30.00
C HIS A 417 -24.99 -15.68 -29.31
N GLU A 418 -25.14 -15.82 -28.00
CA GLU A 418 -24.38 -16.81 -27.22
C GLU A 418 -25.02 -18.20 -27.33
N ILE A 419 -24.18 -19.24 -27.41
CA ILE A 419 -24.62 -20.64 -27.36
C ILE A 419 -24.20 -21.25 -26.02
N GLY A 420 -25.14 -21.88 -25.33
CA GLY A 420 -24.96 -22.58 -24.05
C GLY A 420 -25.42 -24.04 -24.12
N GLY A 421 -25.11 -24.81 -23.08
CA GLY A 421 -25.48 -26.22 -22.98
C GLY A 421 -26.73 -26.45 -22.13
N HIS A 422 -27.51 -27.49 -22.46
CA HIS A 422 -28.75 -27.80 -21.77
C HIS A 422 -28.96 -29.30 -21.50
N THR A 423 -27.88 -30.09 -21.49
CA THR A 423 -27.86 -31.56 -21.46
C THR A 423 -28.19 -32.21 -22.79
N LEU A 424 -27.69 -33.43 -23.02
CA LEU A 424 -27.93 -34.18 -24.26
C LEU A 424 -29.42 -34.27 -24.62
N ASP A 425 -30.26 -34.72 -23.67
CA ASP A 425 -31.63 -35.15 -23.95
C ASP A 425 -32.70 -34.40 -23.13
N HIS A 426 -32.34 -33.31 -22.46
CA HIS A 426 -33.18 -32.57 -21.50
C HIS A 426 -33.55 -33.42 -20.26
N ARG A 427 -32.59 -34.16 -19.70
CA ARG A 427 -32.82 -34.97 -18.49
C ARG A 427 -32.54 -34.13 -17.24
N ALA A 428 -33.50 -34.09 -16.32
CA ALA A 428 -33.34 -33.40 -15.03
C ALA A 428 -32.23 -34.04 -14.20
N LEU A 429 -31.12 -33.32 -14.00
CA LEU A 429 -29.93 -33.86 -13.36
C LEU A 429 -30.20 -34.40 -11.95
N THR A 430 -31.07 -33.76 -11.18
CA THR A 430 -31.43 -34.17 -9.81
C THR A 430 -32.09 -35.55 -9.71
N SER A 431 -32.54 -36.12 -10.84
CA SER A 431 -33.14 -37.47 -10.91
C SER A 431 -32.14 -38.57 -11.31
N LEU A 432 -30.88 -38.21 -11.60
CA LEU A 432 -29.89 -39.09 -12.20
C LEU A 432 -28.82 -39.54 -11.19
N SER A 433 -28.09 -40.60 -11.55
CA SER A 433 -26.82 -40.93 -10.89
C SER A 433 -25.72 -39.96 -11.34
N GLU A 434 -24.65 -39.74 -10.55
CA GLU A 434 -23.56 -38.84 -10.97
C GLU A 434 -22.92 -39.24 -12.31
N PRO A 435 -22.64 -40.52 -12.62
CA PRO A 435 -22.16 -40.92 -13.94
C PRO A 435 -23.11 -40.54 -15.08
N ASP A 436 -24.43 -40.69 -14.87
CA ASP A 436 -25.43 -40.29 -15.86
C ASP A 436 -25.51 -38.76 -16.00
N MET A 437 -25.38 -38.01 -14.90
CA MET A 437 -25.26 -36.54 -14.96
C MET A 437 -24.05 -36.14 -15.79
N ARG A 438 -22.89 -36.76 -15.57
CA ARG A 438 -21.66 -36.49 -16.34
C ARG A 438 -21.85 -36.77 -17.81
N THR A 439 -22.45 -37.91 -18.15
CA THR A 439 -22.81 -38.25 -19.54
C THR A 439 -23.69 -37.15 -20.13
N GLN A 440 -24.77 -36.78 -19.44
CA GLN A 440 -25.71 -35.77 -19.93
C GLN A 440 -25.08 -34.38 -20.09
N VAL A 441 -24.08 -34.00 -19.30
CA VAL A 441 -23.51 -32.64 -19.28
C VAL A 441 -22.20 -32.53 -20.07
N CYS A 442 -21.25 -33.43 -19.85
CA CYS A 442 -19.93 -33.40 -20.48
C CYS A 442 -20.03 -33.78 -21.97
N ASP A 443 -20.82 -34.79 -22.31
CA ASP A 443 -20.94 -35.24 -23.70
C ASP A 443 -21.76 -34.24 -24.51
N ASP A 444 -22.75 -33.58 -23.90
CA ASP A 444 -23.48 -32.46 -24.52
C ASP A 444 -22.54 -31.32 -24.87
N ARG A 445 -21.70 -30.90 -23.93
CA ARG A 445 -20.68 -29.88 -24.18
C ARG A 445 -19.72 -30.29 -25.29
N THR A 446 -19.28 -31.55 -25.27
CA THR A 446 -18.37 -32.10 -26.27
C THR A 446 -19.00 -32.12 -27.66
N ALA A 447 -20.27 -32.52 -27.76
CA ALA A 447 -21.02 -32.54 -29.01
C ALA A 447 -21.17 -31.12 -29.59
N ILE A 448 -21.58 -30.16 -28.77
CA ILE A 448 -21.71 -28.76 -29.20
C ILE A 448 -20.34 -28.20 -29.63
N ASN A 449 -19.30 -28.38 -28.81
CA ASN A 449 -17.96 -27.90 -29.17
C ASN A 449 -17.40 -28.57 -30.44
N GLY A 450 -17.80 -29.82 -30.73
CA GLY A 450 -17.48 -30.52 -31.97
C GLY A 450 -17.99 -29.83 -33.24
N HIS A 451 -18.96 -28.92 -33.13
CA HIS A 451 -19.45 -28.07 -34.21
C HIS A 451 -18.71 -26.72 -34.36
N GLY A 452 -17.64 -26.51 -33.57
CA GLY A 452 -16.78 -25.32 -33.62
C GLY A 452 -17.12 -24.25 -32.57
N TYR A 453 -17.94 -24.59 -31.58
CA TYR A 453 -18.27 -23.69 -30.47
C TYR A 453 -17.32 -23.90 -29.28
N SER A 454 -17.34 -22.95 -28.34
CA SER A 454 -16.63 -23.05 -27.06
C SER A 454 -17.55 -22.57 -25.95
N ILE A 455 -18.50 -23.42 -25.58
CA ILE A 455 -19.58 -23.01 -24.68
C ILE A 455 -19.14 -23.05 -23.21
N THR A 456 -19.61 -22.05 -22.46
CA THR A 456 -19.26 -21.82 -21.04
C THR A 456 -20.48 -21.64 -20.14
N ALA A 457 -21.64 -21.28 -20.68
CA ALA A 457 -22.89 -21.16 -19.94
C ALA A 457 -23.74 -22.44 -20.04
N PHE A 458 -24.43 -22.77 -18.94
CA PHE A 458 -25.34 -23.92 -18.84
C PHE A 458 -26.72 -23.52 -18.32
N ALA A 459 -27.77 -24.25 -18.72
CA ALA A 459 -29.08 -24.15 -18.09
C ALA A 459 -29.48 -25.53 -17.55
N TYR A 460 -29.98 -25.60 -16.32
CA TYR A 460 -30.47 -26.87 -15.76
C TYR A 460 -31.86 -27.20 -16.33
N PRO A 461 -32.09 -28.38 -16.92
CA PRO A 461 -33.44 -28.81 -17.29
C PRO A 461 -34.40 -28.74 -16.09
N ASN A 462 -35.59 -28.18 -16.32
CA ASN A 462 -36.61 -27.87 -15.31
C ASN A 462 -36.15 -26.90 -14.19
N GLY A 463 -35.00 -26.23 -14.34
CA GLY A 463 -34.41 -25.36 -13.32
C GLY A 463 -33.91 -26.08 -12.06
N LEU A 464 -33.89 -27.42 -12.03
CA LEU A 464 -33.59 -28.20 -10.83
C LEU A 464 -32.09 -28.46 -10.69
N THR A 465 -31.53 -28.09 -9.53
CA THR A 465 -30.11 -28.32 -9.23
C THR A 465 -29.87 -28.70 -7.77
N ASN A 466 -28.73 -29.32 -7.49
CA ASN A 466 -28.21 -29.64 -6.16
C ASN A 466 -26.67 -29.56 -6.18
N ALA A 467 -26.02 -29.77 -5.03
CA ALA A 467 -24.55 -29.65 -4.93
C ALA A 467 -23.79 -30.59 -5.89
N THR A 468 -24.27 -31.82 -6.07
CA THR A 468 -23.66 -32.79 -7.00
C THR A 468 -23.78 -32.33 -8.45
N ALA A 469 -24.98 -31.89 -8.86
CA ALA A 469 -25.21 -31.38 -10.21
C ALA A 469 -24.34 -30.16 -10.52
N LYS A 470 -24.24 -29.19 -9.60
CA LYS A 470 -23.32 -28.04 -9.73
C LYS A 470 -21.86 -28.49 -9.87
N GLY A 471 -21.44 -29.46 -9.08
CA GLY A 471 -20.10 -30.04 -9.15
C GLY A 471 -19.81 -30.69 -10.50
N VAL A 472 -20.78 -31.41 -11.07
CA VAL A 472 -20.68 -32.02 -12.40
C VAL A 472 -20.60 -30.94 -13.49
N VAL A 473 -21.49 -29.95 -13.48
CA VAL A 473 -21.49 -28.87 -14.48
C VAL A 473 -20.17 -28.11 -14.49
N ARG A 474 -19.67 -27.72 -13.31
CA ARG A 474 -18.33 -27.13 -13.18
C ARG A 474 -17.23 -28.07 -13.67
N GLY A 475 -17.29 -29.34 -13.27
CA GLY A 475 -16.28 -30.35 -13.64
C GLY A 475 -16.24 -30.68 -15.14
N CYS A 476 -17.34 -30.47 -15.86
CA CYS A 476 -17.41 -30.58 -17.32
C CYS A 476 -16.91 -29.32 -18.04
N GLY A 477 -16.51 -28.27 -17.31
CA GLY A 477 -15.87 -27.07 -17.84
C GLY A 477 -16.82 -25.93 -18.23
N TYR A 478 -18.05 -25.93 -17.70
CA TYR A 478 -18.89 -24.73 -17.70
C TYR A 478 -18.44 -23.78 -16.58
N THR A 479 -18.58 -22.47 -16.80
CA THR A 479 -18.25 -21.42 -15.82
C THR A 479 -19.48 -20.90 -15.10
N THR A 480 -20.66 -21.01 -15.70
CA THR A 480 -21.93 -20.62 -15.09
C THR A 480 -23.06 -21.58 -15.40
N ALA A 481 -24.10 -21.55 -14.56
CA ALA A 481 -25.32 -22.31 -14.76
C ALA A 481 -26.55 -21.60 -14.17
N ARG A 482 -27.65 -21.54 -14.93
CA ARG A 482 -28.91 -20.92 -14.49
C ARG A 482 -30.01 -21.92 -14.16
N THR A 483 -30.85 -21.51 -13.21
CA THR A 483 -32.15 -22.13 -12.89
C THR A 483 -33.28 -21.41 -13.63
N THR A 484 -34.53 -21.79 -13.40
CA THR A 484 -35.73 -21.12 -13.97
C THR A 484 -36.49 -20.28 -12.92
N GLY A 485 -35.85 -19.96 -11.79
CA GLY A 485 -36.53 -19.24 -10.70
C GLY A 485 -35.59 -18.47 -9.77
N GLY A 486 -36.13 -17.98 -8.66
CA GLY A 486 -35.40 -17.24 -7.63
C GLY A 486 -35.39 -15.73 -7.81
N LEU A 487 -35.94 -15.22 -8.91
CA LEU A 487 -36.38 -13.83 -9.06
C LEU A 487 -37.91 -13.74 -8.92
N ASP A 488 -38.40 -12.62 -8.42
CA ASP A 488 -39.84 -12.38 -8.16
C ASP A 488 -40.37 -11.15 -8.92
N TYR A 489 -41.60 -11.24 -9.44
CA TYR A 489 -42.27 -10.18 -10.22
C TYR A 489 -42.95 -9.10 -9.35
N GLY A 490 -43.13 -9.31 -8.04
CA GLY A 490 -44.24 -8.68 -7.30
C GLY A 490 -44.03 -8.33 -5.82
N ASP A 491 -43.26 -9.07 -5.03
CA ASP A 491 -43.15 -8.85 -3.58
C ASP A 491 -41.97 -7.92 -3.19
N PRO A 492 -42.22 -6.81 -2.46
CA PRO A 492 -41.17 -5.88 -2.00
C PRO A 492 -40.06 -6.53 -1.14
N CYS A 493 -40.31 -7.68 -0.52
CA CYS A 493 -39.30 -8.37 0.30
C CYS A 493 -38.39 -9.31 -0.50
N CYS A 494 -38.71 -9.56 -1.77
CA CYS A 494 -38.06 -10.58 -2.59
C CYS A 494 -36.98 -10.02 -3.50
N VAL A 495 -36.14 -10.91 -4.03
CA VAL A 495 -35.06 -10.52 -4.94
C VAL A 495 -35.61 -10.37 -6.36
N PHE A 496 -35.50 -9.16 -6.91
CA PHE A 496 -36.02 -8.79 -8.23
C PHE A 496 -34.94 -8.73 -9.32
N ALA A 497 -33.65 -8.78 -8.95
CA ALA A 497 -32.53 -8.83 -9.87
C ALA A 497 -31.34 -9.61 -9.28
N GLU A 498 -30.64 -10.34 -10.14
CA GLU A 498 -29.35 -10.95 -9.86
C GLU A 498 -28.25 -9.88 -9.75
N THR A 499 -27.17 -10.18 -9.03
CA THR A 499 -26.00 -9.30 -8.98
C THR A 499 -25.12 -9.53 -10.20
N MET A 500 -24.51 -8.45 -10.72
CA MET A 500 -23.62 -8.54 -11.90
C MET A 500 -22.47 -9.53 -11.70
N GLY A 501 -21.91 -9.61 -10.49
CA GLY A 501 -21.07 -10.72 -10.02
C GLY A 501 -21.91 -11.65 -9.16
N PRO A 502 -22.51 -12.73 -9.71
CA PRO A 502 -23.45 -13.56 -8.98
C PRO A 502 -22.75 -14.28 -7.82
N ARG A 503 -23.38 -14.30 -6.65
CA ARG A 503 -22.83 -15.02 -5.48
C ARG A 503 -22.71 -16.53 -5.73
N ASP A 504 -23.57 -17.06 -6.58
CA ASP A 504 -23.59 -18.47 -6.98
C ASP A 504 -23.64 -18.55 -8.51
N PRO A 505 -22.47 -18.55 -9.19
CA PRO A 505 -22.42 -18.59 -10.65
C PRO A 505 -23.02 -19.88 -11.24
N PHE A 506 -23.17 -20.95 -10.45
CA PHE A 506 -23.81 -22.21 -10.87
C PHE A 506 -25.26 -22.34 -10.39
N GLY A 507 -25.85 -21.26 -9.89
CA GLY A 507 -27.23 -21.18 -9.44
C GLY A 507 -27.85 -19.84 -9.79
N LEU A 508 -27.58 -19.33 -11.00
CA LEU A 508 -28.11 -18.05 -11.46
C LEU A 508 -29.63 -18.08 -11.41
N ARG A 509 -30.20 -16.99 -10.89
CA ARG A 509 -31.65 -16.83 -10.76
C ARG A 509 -32.23 -16.22 -12.01
N ALA A 510 -33.46 -16.61 -12.31
CA ALA A 510 -34.15 -16.13 -13.49
C ALA A 510 -35.66 -16.00 -13.24
N LEU A 511 -36.33 -15.30 -14.16
CA LEU A 511 -37.77 -15.21 -14.29
C LEU A 511 -38.22 -16.12 -15.43
N GLU A 512 -39.31 -16.85 -15.23
CA GLU A 512 -39.88 -17.78 -16.20
C GLU A 512 -41.24 -17.24 -16.69
N PRO A 513 -41.25 -16.39 -17.74
CA PRO A 513 -42.46 -16.01 -18.44
C PRO A 513 -43.31 -17.21 -18.88
N ARG A 514 -44.63 -17.00 -18.87
CA ARG A 514 -45.64 -17.96 -19.33
C ARG A 514 -46.38 -17.39 -20.52
N ALA A 515 -47.20 -18.22 -21.18
CA ALA A 515 -48.08 -17.79 -22.26
C ALA A 515 -49.07 -16.68 -21.86
N SER A 516 -49.33 -16.51 -20.56
CA SER A 516 -50.15 -15.43 -20.00
C SER A 516 -49.36 -14.16 -19.63
N THR A 517 -48.02 -14.17 -19.69
CA THR A 517 -47.20 -13.03 -19.31
C THR A 517 -47.37 -11.90 -20.33
N THR A 518 -47.61 -10.69 -19.84
CA THR A 518 -47.85 -9.50 -20.67
C THR A 518 -46.61 -8.59 -20.71
N ALA A 519 -46.54 -7.66 -21.66
CA ALA A 519 -45.44 -6.70 -21.75
C ALA A 519 -45.27 -5.91 -20.44
N ALA A 520 -46.37 -5.41 -19.88
CA ALA A 520 -46.39 -4.74 -18.57
C ALA A 520 -45.77 -5.57 -17.44
N THR A 521 -45.91 -6.91 -17.48
CA THR A 521 -45.29 -7.79 -16.48
C THR A 521 -43.77 -7.88 -16.62
N PHE A 522 -43.25 -7.84 -17.86
CA PHE A 522 -41.81 -7.73 -18.10
C PHE A 522 -41.30 -6.36 -17.66
N GLU A 523 -41.98 -5.29 -18.08
CA GLU A 523 -41.66 -3.90 -17.75
C GLU A 523 -41.58 -3.70 -16.24
N ASP A 524 -42.60 -4.12 -15.48
CA ASP A 524 -42.63 -4.03 -14.02
C ASP A 524 -41.45 -4.75 -13.35
N ALA A 525 -41.06 -5.93 -13.83
CA ALA A 525 -39.91 -6.67 -13.31
C ALA A 525 -38.60 -5.90 -13.55
N ILE A 526 -38.43 -5.33 -14.74
CA ILE A 526 -37.22 -4.58 -15.11
C ILE A 526 -37.16 -3.22 -14.39
N ASP A 527 -38.27 -2.50 -14.31
CA ASP A 527 -38.36 -1.18 -13.68
C ASP A 527 -38.09 -1.24 -12.18
N ARG A 528 -38.48 -2.33 -11.50
CA ARG A 528 -38.12 -2.53 -10.09
C ARG A 528 -36.62 -2.69 -9.88
N ALA A 529 -35.95 -3.45 -10.75
CA ALA A 529 -34.49 -3.53 -10.72
C ALA A 529 -33.87 -2.14 -10.91
N ARG A 530 -34.33 -1.44 -11.95
CA ARG A 530 -33.86 -0.10 -12.34
C ARG A 530 -34.03 0.96 -11.25
N THR A 531 -35.20 1.04 -10.63
CA THR A 531 -35.56 2.10 -9.67
C THR A 531 -35.04 1.88 -8.25
N THR A 532 -34.47 0.72 -7.95
CA THR A 532 -33.96 0.41 -6.60
C THR A 532 -32.44 0.44 -6.52
N ARG A 533 -31.75 -0.40 -7.30
CA ARG A 533 -30.27 -0.56 -7.24
C ARG A 533 -29.64 -1.07 -8.54
N GLY A 534 -30.39 -1.17 -9.63
CA GLY A 534 -30.00 -1.85 -10.87
C GLY A 534 -29.83 -3.35 -10.67
N GLY A 535 -29.01 -3.97 -11.52
CA GLY A 535 -28.69 -5.39 -11.46
C GLY A 535 -29.03 -6.13 -12.75
N TRP A 536 -29.08 -7.45 -12.68
CA TRP A 536 -29.29 -8.33 -13.83
C TRP A 536 -30.64 -9.04 -13.75
N VAL A 537 -31.53 -8.77 -14.71
CA VAL A 537 -32.81 -9.46 -14.86
C VAL A 537 -32.68 -10.49 -15.98
N ASN A 538 -32.74 -11.77 -15.62
CA ASN A 538 -32.59 -12.89 -16.55
C ASN A 538 -33.96 -13.53 -16.82
N PHE A 539 -34.41 -13.54 -18.07
CA PHE A 539 -35.67 -14.17 -18.50
C PHE A 539 -35.40 -15.49 -19.22
N VAL A 540 -36.22 -16.49 -18.93
CA VAL A 540 -36.16 -17.82 -19.55
C VAL A 540 -37.39 -18.06 -20.41
N MET A 541 -37.17 -18.37 -21.67
CA MET A 541 -38.22 -18.68 -22.64
C MET A 541 -37.94 -20.02 -23.30
N HIS A 542 -38.98 -20.78 -23.61
CA HIS A 542 -38.85 -22.05 -24.32
C HIS A 542 -39.33 -21.91 -25.76
N ASP A 543 -40.53 -21.39 -25.98
CA ASP A 543 -41.12 -21.31 -27.31
C ASP A 543 -41.53 -19.86 -27.67
N LEU A 544 -41.54 -19.55 -28.96
CA LEU A 544 -42.00 -18.26 -29.49
C LEU A 544 -43.18 -18.48 -30.44
N CYS A 545 -44.35 -17.98 -30.06
CA CYS A 545 -45.57 -18.11 -30.83
C CYS A 545 -45.89 -16.82 -31.59
N THR A 546 -46.54 -16.93 -32.76
CA THR A 546 -47.11 -15.79 -33.49
C THR A 546 -48.62 -15.76 -33.31
N GLY A 547 -49.17 -14.63 -32.87
CA GLY A 547 -50.62 -14.45 -32.73
C GLY A 547 -51.20 -15.11 -31.47
N SER A 548 -51.61 -16.38 -31.52
CA SER A 548 -52.11 -17.11 -30.34
C SER A 548 -51.14 -18.21 -29.95
N CYS A 549 -50.75 -18.27 -28.67
CA CYS A 549 -49.94 -19.36 -28.14
C CYS A 549 -50.76 -20.63 -27.84
N THR A 550 -52.02 -20.71 -28.32
CA THR A 550 -52.82 -21.93 -28.16
C THR A 550 -52.18 -23.08 -28.93
N GLY A 551 -51.84 -24.17 -28.24
CA GLY A 551 -51.17 -25.34 -28.83
C GLY A 551 -49.65 -25.34 -28.69
N PHE A 552 -49.08 -24.28 -28.12
CA PHE A 552 -47.69 -24.21 -27.68
C PHE A 552 -47.58 -24.63 -26.20
N ASP A 553 -46.35 -24.85 -25.73
CA ASP A 553 -46.09 -25.09 -24.31
C ASP A 553 -46.52 -23.88 -23.45
N SER A 554 -46.87 -24.13 -22.17
CA SER A 554 -47.27 -23.07 -21.23
C SER A 554 -46.21 -21.99 -20.99
N TYR A 555 -44.95 -22.27 -21.34
CA TYR A 555 -43.79 -21.39 -21.28
C TYR A 555 -43.49 -20.68 -22.60
N ALA A 556 -44.41 -20.74 -23.57
CA ALA A 556 -44.31 -19.97 -24.80
C ALA A 556 -44.53 -18.48 -24.53
N VAL A 557 -43.79 -17.62 -25.23
CA VAL A 557 -44.01 -16.17 -25.23
C VAL A 557 -44.48 -15.73 -26.60
N ASN A 558 -45.46 -14.85 -26.64
CA ASN A 558 -45.94 -14.26 -27.88
C ASN A 558 -44.88 -13.29 -28.43
N VAL A 559 -44.48 -13.45 -29.70
CA VAL A 559 -43.46 -12.58 -30.30
C VAL A 559 -43.86 -11.11 -30.26
N THR A 560 -45.15 -10.77 -30.39
CA THR A 560 -45.65 -9.39 -30.27
C THR A 560 -45.49 -8.84 -28.85
N THR A 561 -45.53 -9.70 -27.84
CA THR A 561 -45.23 -9.30 -26.45
C THR A 561 -43.75 -9.03 -26.27
N LEU A 562 -42.88 -9.89 -26.81
CA LEU A 562 -41.44 -9.68 -26.75
C LEU A 562 -41.02 -8.40 -27.49
N ASP A 563 -41.56 -8.17 -28.68
CA ASP A 563 -41.38 -6.96 -29.50
C ASP A 563 -41.77 -5.69 -28.71
N ALA A 564 -42.95 -5.68 -28.10
CA ALA A 564 -43.40 -4.54 -27.30
C ALA A 564 -42.50 -4.25 -26.08
N VAL A 565 -41.93 -5.30 -25.46
CA VAL A 565 -40.99 -5.13 -24.35
C VAL A 565 -39.68 -4.54 -24.84
N LEU A 566 -39.19 -4.97 -26.01
CA LEU A 566 -37.96 -4.43 -26.62
C LEU A 566 -38.15 -2.97 -27.06
N ASP A 567 -39.28 -2.64 -27.69
CA ASP A 567 -39.69 -1.25 -27.99
C ASP A 567 -39.65 -0.38 -26.74
N TRP A 568 -40.19 -0.88 -25.62
CA TRP A 568 -40.14 -0.17 -24.34
C TRP A 568 -38.70 -0.01 -23.84
N ILE A 569 -37.88 -1.07 -23.85
CA ILE A 569 -36.47 -1.02 -23.42
C ILE A 569 -35.68 0.02 -24.22
N ASP A 570 -35.89 0.12 -25.54
CA ASP A 570 -35.19 1.09 -26.39
C ASP A 570 -35.46 2.56 -26.01
N THR A 571 -36.54 2.82 -25.28
CA THR A 571 -36.85 4.16 -24.74
C THR A 571 -36.18 4.45 -23.40
N GLN A 572 -35.54 3.46 -22.77
CA GLN A 572 -34.94 3.57 -21.43
C GLN A 572 -33.40 3.67 -21.53
N PRO A 573 -32.80 4.85 -21.26
CA PRO A 573 -31.35 5.06 -21.42
C PRO A 573 -30.48 4.33 -20.39
N ASP A 574 -31.09 3.80 -19.33
CA ASP A 574 -30.49 3.11 -18.20
C ASP A 574 -30.78 1.60 -18.18
N ILE A 575 -31.25 1.04 -19.29
CA ILE A 575 -31.40 -0.40 -19.49
C ILE A 575 -30.55 -0.85 -20.68
N ALA A 576 -29.87 -1.98 -20.55
CA ALA A 576 -29.12 -2.60 -21.65
C ALA A 576 -29.43 -4.09 -21.75
N VAL A 577 -29.75 -4.57 -22.95
CA VAL A 577 -29.93 -6.00 -23.20
C VAL A 577 -28.59 -6.63 -23.59
N LYS A 578 -28.22 -7.72 -22.94
CA LYS A 578 -26.95 -8.43 -23.13
C LYS A 578 -27.14 -9.94 -22.96
N ASN A 579 -26.33 -10.71 -23.68
CA ASN A 579 -26.29 -12.17 -23.46
C ASN A 579 -25.62 -12.50 -22.10
N THR A 580 -25.72 -13.75 -21.67
CA THR A 580 -25.24 -14.20 -20.35
C THR A 580 -23.74 -13.93 -20.19
N ALA A 581 -22.92 -14.28 -21.18
CA ALA A 581 -21.47 -14.03 -21.16
C ALA A 581 -21.13 -12.54 -21.04
N GLU A 582 -21.81 -11.67 -21.79
CA GLU A 582 -21.61 -10.22 -21.76
C GLU A 582 -21.97 -9.62 -20.39
N VAL A 583 -23.06 -10.08 -19.76
CA VAL A 583 -23.44 -9.61 -18.41
C VAL A 583 -22.42 -10.07 -17.37
N LEU A 584 -21.99 -11.32 -17.42
CA LEU A 584 -21.01 -11.87 -16.48
C LEU A 584 -19.65 -11.15 -16.58
N ALA A 585 -19.23 -10.81 -17.80
CA ALA A 585 -18.03 -10.01 -18.01
C ALA A 585 -18.14 -8.63 -17.33
N LEU A 586 -19.32 -8.01 -17.27
CA LEU A 586 -19.47 -6.70 -16.62
C LEU A 586 -19.40 -6.74 -15.09
N GLY A 587 -19.65 -7.89 -14.48
CA GLY A 587 -19.64 -8.05 -13.04
C GLY A 587 -18.41 -8.74 -12.48
N ASP A 588 -17.52 -9.20 -13.35
CA ASP A 588 -16.24 -9.75 -12.93
C ASP A 588 -15.31 -8.63 -12.47
N ARG A 589 -14.83 -8.76 -11.25
CA ARG A 589 -13.91 -7.81 -10.58
C ARG A 589 -12.63 -8.50 -10.13
N THR A 590 -12.50 -9.78 -10.45
CA THR A 590 -11.33 -10.56 -10.09
C THR A 590 -10.25 -10.22 -11.09
N LEU A 591 -9.03 -9.98 -10.61
CA LEU A 591 -7.90 -9.81 -11.50
C LEU A 591 -7.49 -11.17 -12.04
N PRO A 592 -7.09 -11.28 -13.32
CA PRO A 592 -6.44 -12.47 -13.83
C PRO A 592 -5.26 -12.88 -12.93
N TYR A 593 -5.10 -14.17 -12.67
CA TYR A 593 -3.81 -14.69 -12.28
C TYR A 593 -2.83 -14.50 -13.45
N LEU A 594 -1.62 -14.03 -13.17
CA LEU A 594 -0.59 -13.84 -14.18
C LEU A 594 0.81 -14.07 -13.61
N GLU A 595 1.55 -14.96 -14.26
CA GLU A 595 2.95 -15.23 -13.93
C GLU A 595 3.79 -15.32 -15.21
N LEU A 596 4.91 -14.57 -15.26
CA LEU A 596 5.92 -14.78 -16.29
C LEU A 596 6.55 -16.17 -16.11
N THR A 597 6.61 -16.99 -17.14
CA THR A 597 7.27 -18.31 -17.08
C THR A 597 8.68 -18.26 -17.65
N ALA A 598 8.94 -17.45 -18.67
CA ALA A 598 10.28 -17.23 -19.23
C ALA A 598 10.48 -15.79 -19.74
N PRO A 599 11.73 -15.29 -19.76
CA PRO A 599 12.94 -15.87 -19.14
C PRO A 599 12.90 -15.77 -17.59
N ALA A 600 13.75 -16.53 -16.89
CA ALA A 600 13.84 -16.50 -15.43
C ALA A 600 14.37 -15.16 -14.89
N ASP A 601 14.00 -14.77 -13.67
CA ASP A 601 14.56 -13.58 -13.04
C ASP A 601 16.08 -13.72 -12.88
N ARG A 602 16.80 -12.64 -13.16
CA ARG A 602 18.27 -12.54 -13.22
C ARG A 602 18.94 -13.45 -14.25
N ALA A 603 18.18 -13.97 -15.22
CA ALA A 603 18.76 -14.72 -16.33
C ALA A 603 19.70 -13.84 -17.16
N THR A 604 20.69 -14.48 -17.76
CA THR A 604 21.55 -13.85 -18.76
C THR A 604 21.09 -14.28 -20.15
N VAL A 605 20.72 -13.32 -21.00
CA VAL A 605 20.25 -13.57 -22.36
C VAL A 605 21.28 -13.06 -23.38
N SER A 606 21.32 -13.69 -24.55
CA SER A 606 22.18 -13.22 -25.65
C SER A 606 21.49 -12.11 -26.42
N PRO A 607 22.23 -11.15 -27.02
CA PRO A 607 21.65 -10.23 -28.01
C PRO A 607 20.97 -11.01 -29.14
N GLY A 608 19.75 -10.61 -29.51
CA GLY A 608 18.94 -11.28 -30.53
C GLY A 608 17.58 -11.77 -30.00
N PRO A 609 16.87 -12.64 -30.76
CA PRO A 609 15.53 -13.10 -30.40
C PRO A 609 15.48 -13.89 -29.09
N VAL A 610 14.62 -13.47 -28.17
CA VAL A 610 14.33 -14.07 -26.87
C VAL A 610 12.82 -14.26 -26.75
N THR A 611 12.38 -15.47 -26.40
CA THR A 611 10.96 -15.73 -26.11
C THR A 611 10.62 -15.28 -24.69
N ILE A 612 9.54 -14.51 -24.57
CA ILE A 612 8.91 -14.16 -23.31
C ILE A 612 7.59 -14.93 -23.25
N SER A 613 7.33 -15.64 -22.17
CA SER A 613 6.11 -16.44 -21.99
C SER A 613 5.50 -16.19 -20.62
N ALA A 614 4.19 -16.38 -20.51
CA ALA A 614 3.45 -16.23 -19.26
C ALA A 614 2.29 -17.24 -19.18
N ASP A 615 1.97 -17.63 -17.95
CA ASP A 615 0.75 -18.35 -17.63
C ASP A 615 -0.27 -17.33 -17.10
N ALA A 616 -1.47 -17.33 -17.66
CA ALA A 616 -2.56 -16.48 -17.20
C ALA A 616 -3.88 -17.25 -17.12
N ILE A 617 -4.59 -17.11 -16.02
CA ILE A 617 -5.87 -17.79 -15.76
C ILE A 617 -6.79 -16.79 -15.09
N ASP A 618 -8.07 -16.84 -15.44
CA ASP A 618 -9.08 -15.95 -14.87
C ASP A 618 -10.35 -16.76 -14.54
N ASN A 619 -11.16 -16.28 -13.60
CA ASN A 619 -12.42 -16.92 -13.19
C ASN A 619 -13.51 -16.84 -14.27
N VAL A 620 -13.45 -15.85 -15.17
CA VAL A 620 -14.31 -15.79 -16.37
C VAL A 620 -13.50 -16.17 -17.61
N SER A 621 -12.52 -15.35 -17.99
CA SER A 621 -11.60 -15.64 -19.11
C SER A 621 -10.56 -14.53 -19.30
N VAL A 622 -9.32 -14.91 -19.62
CA VAL A 622 -8.30 -13.97 -20.10
C VAL A 622 -8.55 -13.64 -21.57
N ALA A 623 -8.68 -12.36 -21.90
CA ALA A 623 -8.82 -11.87 -23.27
C ALA A 623 -7.48 -11.88 -24.03
N TYR A 624 -6.42 -11.34 -23.43
CA TYR A 624 -5.05 -11.37 -23.97
C TYR A 624 -3.99 -11.02 -22.91
N VAL A 625 -2.74 -11.37 -23.18
CA VAL A 625 -1.55 -10.96 -22.40
C VAL A 625 -0.69 -10.02 -23.24
N GLU A 626 -0.39 -8.85 -22.71
CA GLU A 626 0.56 -7.86 -23.23
C GLU A 626 1.91 -8.03 -22.54
N PHE A 627 3.01 -8.00 -23.29
CA PHE A 627 4.37 -8.13 -22.77
C PHE A 627 5.14 -6.84 -22.98
N LEU A 628 5.90 -6.44 -21.96
CA LEU A 628 6.66 -5.19 -21.92
C LEU A 628 8.12 -5.45 -21.55
N VAL A 629 9.01 -4.68 -22.16
CA VAL A 629 10.44 -4.60 -21.83
C VAL A 629 10.81 -3.14 -21.59
N ASN A 630 11.36 -2.82 -20.42
CA ASN A 630 11.66 -1.44 -19.99
C ASN A 630 10.46 -0.51 -20.18
N ASP A 631 9.28 -1.01 -19.77
CA ASP A 631 7.97 -0.36 -19.90
C ASP A 631 7.50 -0.07 -21.35
N VAL A 632 8.17 -0.62 -22.36
CA VAL A 632 7.76 -0.57 -23.77
C VAL A 632 7.09 -1.89 -24.16
N VAL A 633 5.89 -1.82 -24.74
CA VAL A 633 5.18 -3.00 -25.25
C VAL A 633 5.96 -3.63 -26.40
N VAL A 634 6.31 -4.91 -26.26
CA VAL A 634 7.03 -5.70 -27.27
C VAL A 634 6.11 -6.67 -28.02
N GLY A 635 4.90 -6.93 -27.51
CA GLY A 635 3.88 -7.71 -28.20
C GLY A 635 2.69 -8.04 -27.31
N ARG A 636 1.67 -8.66 -27.92
CA ARG A 636 0.49 -9.21 -27.24
C ARG A 636 0.12 -10.56 -27.82
N ASP A 637 -0.47 -11.44 -27.01
CA ASP A 637 -0.95 -12.76 -27.41
C ASP A 637 -2.33 -13.02 -26.81
N SER A 638 -3.25 -13.58 -27.60
CA SER A 638 -4.64 -13.89 -27.22
C SER A 638 -4.92 -15.39 -27.20
N SER A 639 -3.89 -16.24 -27.29
CA SER A 639 -4.03 -17.69 -27.31
C SER A 639 -3.08 -18.34 -26.31
N ASP A 640 -3.66 -19.06 -25.34
CA ASP A 640 -2.89 -19.86 -24.37
C ASP A 640 -2.23 -21.06 -25.08
N PRO A 641 -0.93 -21.35 -24.87
CA PRO A 641 0.03 -20.67 -23.98
C PRO A 641 0.53 -19.32 -24.52
N TYR A 642 0.48 -18.28 -23.67
CA TYR A 642 0.79 -16.91 -24.06
C TYR A 642 2.29 -16.68 -24.23
N SER A 643 2.71 -16.21 -25.41
CA SER A 643 4.12 -15.89 -25.66
C SER A 643 4.35 -14.85 -26.75
N VAL A 644 5.47 -14.14 -26.67
CA VAL A 644 5.97 -13.26 -27.72
C VAL A 644 7.48 -13.44 -27.92
N THR A 645 7.97 -13.03 -29.08
CA THR A 645 9.43 -12.96 -29.35
C THR A 645 9.88 -11.50 -29.30
N TRP A 646 10.87 -11.21 -28.46
CA TRP A 646 11.49 -9.91 -28.31
C TRP A 646 12.95 -9.96 -28.77
N ASP A 647 13.42 -8.95 -29.51
CA ASP A 647 14.84 -8.83 -29.88
C ASP A 647 15.63 -8.10 -28.78
N ALA A 648 16.41 -8.84 -27.99
CA ALA A 648 17.18 -8.31 -26.88
C ALA A 648 18.30 -7.33 -27.31
N SER A 649 18.66 -7.28 -28.59
CA SER A 649 19.65 -6.31 -29.08
C SER A 649 19.15 -4.87 -29.08
N THR A 650 17.84 -4.66 -28.93
CA THR A 650 17.22 -3.32 -29.01
C THR A 650 17.06 -2.63 -27.65
N SER A 651 17.57 -3.20 -26.57
CA SER A 651 17.36 -2.68 -25.20
C SER A 651 18.65 -2.53 -24.42
N THR A 652 18.65 -1.61 -23.46
CA THR A 652 19.74 -1.42 -22.51
C THR A 652 19.80 -2.54 -21.48
N SER A 653 21.01 -2.90 -21.04
CA SER A 653 21.26 -3.90 -19.99
C SER A 653 21.48 -3.22 -18.64
N PRO A 654 20.85 -3.70 -17.54
CA PRO A 654 19.86 -4.77 -17.49
C PRO A 654 18.50 -4.34 -18.06
N ALA A 655 17.73 -5.30 -18.58
CA ALA A 655 16.38 -5.08 -19.09
C ALA A 655 15.33 -5.65 -18.12
N THR A 656 14.24 -4.91 -17.92
CA THR A 656 13.13 -5.30 -17.04
C THR A 656 11.96 -5.80 -17.88
N ILE A 657 11.51 -7.02 -17.62
CA ILE A 657 10.40 -7.68 -18.32
C ILE A 657 9.18 -7.73 -17.41
N VAL A 658 8.03 -7.38 -17.98
CA VAL A 658 6.72 -7.38 -17.31
C VAL A 658 5.68 -7.92 -18.28
N ALA A 659 4.66 -8.62 -17.78
CA ALA A 659 3.45 -8.90 -18.52
C ALA A 659 2.23 -8.21 -17.88
N ARG A 660 1.20 -7.95 -18.68
CA ARG A 660 -0.14 -7.53 -18.25
C ARG A 660 -1.18 -8.47 -18.87
N ALA A 661 -2.06 -9.03 -18.06
CA ALA A 661 -3.16 -9.86 -18.53
C ALA A 661 -4.46 -9.06 -18.42
N TYR A 662 -5.21 -9.05 -19.50
CA TYR A 662 -6.50 -8.40 -19.61
C TYR A 662 -7.55 -9.49 -19.67
N ASP A 663 -8.55 -9.48 -18.79
CA ASP A 663 -9.75 -10.30 -18.96
C ASP A 663 -10.76 -9.63 -19.91
N ARG A 664 -11.89 -10.30 -20.14
CA ARG A 664 -13.00 -9.74 -20.94
C ARG A 664 -13.82 -8.68 -20.19
N ALA A 665 -13.62 -8.54 -18.89
CA ALA A 665 -14.27 -7.55 -18.02
C ALA A 665 -13.52 -6.21 -18.00
N GLY A 666 -12.28 -6.19 -18.52
CA GLY A 666 -11.40 -5.04 -18.48
C GLY A 666 -10.55 -4.96 -17.20
N ASN A 667 -10.54 -5.98 -16.34
CA ASN A 667 -9.60 -6.05 -15.23
C ASN A 667 -8.21 -6.40 -15.77
N VAL A 668 -7.19 -5.79 -15.16
CA VAL A 668 -5.80 -5.88 -15.64
C VAL A 668 -4.89 -6.32 -14.50
N ALA A 669 -4.33 -7.52 -14.61
CA ALA A 669 -3.28 -7.99 -13.71
C ALA A 669 -1.92 -7.65 -14.30
N ARG A 670 -0.95 -7.32 -13.44
CA ARG A 670 0.45 -7.09 -13.83
C ARG A 670 1.33 -8.12 -13.16
N SER A 671 2.24 -8.73 -13.92
CA SER A 671 3.18 -9.71 -13.37
C SER A 671 4.18 -9.03 -12.43
N VAL A 672 4.79 -9.83 -11.55
CA VAL A 672 6.07 -9.43 -10.93
C VAL A 672 7.09 -9.20 -12.05
N SER A 673 7.86 -8.12 -11.95
CA SER A 673 8.90 -7.79 -12.92
C SER A 673 10.07 -8.75 -12.81
N ARG A 674 10.63 -9.19 -13.94
CA ARG A 674 11.87 -9.95 -14.01
C ARG A 674 12.97 -9.09 -14.61
N THR A 675 14.16 -9.11 -14.02
CA THR A 675 15.34 -8.40 -14.54
C THR A 675 16.23 -9.39 -15.27
N VAL A 676 16.64 -9.10 -16.50
CA VAL A 676 17.61 -9.92 -17.25
C VAL A 676 18.84 -9.12 -17.63
N THR A 677 19.99 -9.78 -17.65
CA THR A 677 21.25 -9.19 -18.15
C THR A 677 21.42 -9.58 -19.61
N ILE A 678 21.60 -8.59 -20.49
CA ILE A 678 21.96 -8.81 -21.90
C ILE A 678 23.50 -8.82 -21.98
N ARG A 679 24.07 -9.88 -22.59
CA ARG A 679 25.53 -10.06 -22.74
C ARG A 679 26.19 -9.20 -23.80
#